data_AF-A0A2E1QAC7-F1
#
_entry.id   AF-A0A2E1QAC7-F1
#
_cell.length_a   1.000
_cell.length_b   1.000
_cell.length_c   1.000
_cell.angle_alpha   90.00
_cell.angle_beta   90.00
_cell.angle_gamma   90.00
#
_symmetry.space_group_name_H-M   'P 1'
#
loop_
_entity.id
_entity.type
_entity.pdbx_description
1 polymer ?
#
loop_
_entity_poly.entity_id
_entity_poly.type
_entity_poly.pdbx_seq_one_letter_code
_entity_poly.pdbx_strand_id
1 'polypeptide(L)'
;MNEILKILSNYRKKRAFRFLLKRFNELLIIFVTVFIIAAFFENVFYIKSTLKGKIAIIYINLFFISLSYLLLRFIIHYFSFFNYKNYNAIAKEIGNTNKKIKDKLLNALQINNFKDKSNSDLKEYAIQTIYKQILKTDLINFSKKNKIEYTKLFFIIITSSLILLVPILNEPISRLINFGKDFDPPLPFTLESVTKNKSILSNDDLKIELQAYGSTPDTITLNWYDNEILNKKKIPNKKNKFTYTFDNVEKNFEYWANYENPNFFSKWDEIRTGKYLIDIKQRPEIIDLAFQIEPPEYTGLKNYSENYKNVNQIIIPNGSKISISGQTDKPLNSAWLKTSEKRINLKIYEKSFNKKIFISDEMIFSLHCLDKELIPNLNPKQYTLIIKKDNPPNISVQKPLDEFEINEVMIIPINANIIDDYGIKDIFIEYQVLSEDFPEFNQNKKRQKINIINKNIKNYNLNFNWDINNIAISMGDELHFKILAIDNNEINGNQISESKLMIGKFPSLESLFSEIEDIESDTQDIMDDINSSIEEISEMTENLKMEFPKSEETNWEQEKKIEDSFEEIEEISSQIDEIEKNIEEIIKKANENQLFDNQLIDKFEKFQNLIQEVMSQELFEAMQELQNALKNMDMNKISEALENYNFNMEQFEKQLDQYMEMFEMALAEQKLNELSEQIENMIKNSLK
;
A
#
# COMPACT_ATOMS: atom_id res chain seq x y z
N MET A 1 -114.58 45.94 -25.97
CA MET A 1 -113.13 45.86 -26.28
C MET A 1 -112.31 45.28 -25.12
N ASN A 2 -112.46 45.79 -23.90
CA ASN A 2 -111.69 45.36 -22.72
C ASN A 2 -111.72 43.84 -22.47
N GLU A 3 -112.88 43.20 -22.66
CA GLU A 3 -113.01 41.75 -22.53
C GLU A 3 -112.22 40.96 -23.61
N ILE A 4 -112.13 41.45 -24.85
CA ILE A 4 -111.33 40.80 -25.91
C ILE A 4 -109.84 40.94 -25.62
N LEU A 5 -109.39 42.12 -25.15
CA LEU A 5 -108.02 42.33 -24.71
C LEU A 5 -107.66 41.45 -23.50
N LYS A 6 -108.61 41.23 -22.58
CA LYS A 6 -108.45 40.31 -21.45
C LYS A 6 -108.30 38.86 -21.91
N ILE A 7 -109.08 38.41 -22.90
CA ILE A 7 -108.95 37.08 -23.51
C ILE A 7 -107.60 36.91 -24.21
N LEU A 8 -107.15 37.91 -24.99
CA LEU A 8 -105.86 37.88 -25.68
C LEU A 8 -104.67 37.89 -24.72
N SER A 9 -104.76 38.70 -23.66
CA SER A 9 -103.79 38.71 -22.56
C SER A 9 -103.73 37.35 -21.87
N ASN A 10 -104.88 36.76 -21.53
CA ASN A 10 -104.95 35.42 -20.94
C ASN A 10 -104.38 34.33 -21.87
N TYR A 11 -104.62 34.43 -23.19
CA TYR A 11 -104.05 33.51 -24.16
C TYR A 11 -102.52 33.63 -24.23
N ARG A 12 -102.00 34.87 -24.28
CA ARG A 12 -100.55 35.14 -24.23
C ARG A 12 -99.91 34.54 -23.00
N LYS A 13 -100.49 34.82 -21.82
CA LYS A 13 -100.02 34.31 -20.53
C LYS A 13 -100.02 32.78 -20.48
N LYS A 14 -101.10 32.12 -20.91
CA LYS A 14 -101.19 30.65 -20.98
C LYS A 14 -100.19 30.04 -21.96
N ARG A 15 -99.89 30.71 -23.07
CA ARG A 15 -98.89 30.26 -24.04
C ARG A 15 -97.47 30.46 -23.55
N ALA A 16 -97.19 31.58 -22.89
CA ALA A 16 -95.93 31.83 -22.17
C ALA A 16 -95.60 30.64 -21.28
N PHE A 17 -96.60 30.25 -20.48
CA PHE A 17 -96.47 29.19 -19.51
C PHE A 17 -96.18 27.84 -20.16
N ARG A 18 -96.81 27.51 -21.30
CA ARG A 18 -96.49 26.28 -22.05
C ARG A 18 -95.08 26.26 -22.60
N PHE A 19 -94.66 27.38 -23.16
CA PHE A 19 -93.33 27.49 -23.75
C PHE A 19 -92.26 27.29 -22.66
N LEU A 20 -92.45 27.94 -21.51
CA LEU A 20 -91.64 27.74 -20.31
C LEU A 20 -91.60 26.26 -19.94
N LEU A 21 -92.77 25.63 -19.74
CA LEU A 21 -92.90 24.24 -19.31
C LEU A 21 -92.18 23.26 -20.26
N LYS A 22 -92.41 23.39 -21.57
CA LYS A 22 -91.78 22.52 -22.58
C LYS A 22 -90.26 22.67 -22.59
N ARG A 23 -89.75 23.92 -22.58
CA ARG A 23 -88.30 24.18 -22.63
C ARG A 23 -87.62 23.81 -21.32
N PHE A 24 -88.30 23.96 -20.19
CA PHE A 24 -87.82 23.53 -18.90
C PHE A 24 -87.65 22.01 -18.84
N ASN A 25 -88.59 21.25 -19.43
CA ASN A 25 -88.48 19.80 -19.55
C ASN A 25 -87.27 19.36 -20.39
N GLU A 26 -87.06 19.98 -21.55
CA GLU A 26 -85.91 19.71 -22.42
C GLU A 26 -84.58 19.99 -21.69
N LEU A 27 -84.52 21.10 -20.94
CA LEU A 27 -83.37 21.48 -20.13
C LEU A 27 -83.10 20.43 -19.04
N LEU A 28 -84.12 20.05 -18.27
CA LEU A 28 -83.97 19.03 -17.22
C LEU A 28 -83.43 17.71 -17.77
N ILE A 29 -83.92 17.23 -18.92
CA ILE A 29 -83.44 15.99 -19.53
C ILE A 29 -81.94 16.08 -19.84
N ILE A 30 -81.47 17.18 -20.44
CA ILE A 30 -80.06 17.36 -20.80
C ILE A 30 -79.17 17.40 -19.55
N PHE A 31 -79.59 18.14 -18.51
CA PHE A 31 -78.80 18.25 -17.29
C PHE A 31 -78.75 16.94 -16.51
N VAL A 32 -79.84 16.17 -16.50
CA VAL A 32 -79.88 14.83 -15.87
C VAL A 32 -78.99 13.84 -16.64
N THR A 33 -79.01 13.81 -17.98
CA THR A 33 -78.13 12.90 -18.74
C THR A 33 -76.65 13.23 -18.56
N VAL A 34 -76.28 14.51 -18.57
CA VAL A 34 -74.89 14.93 -18.28
C VAL A 34 -74.47 14.51 -16.88
N PHE A 35 -75.36 14.63 -15.89
CA PHE A 35 -75.09 14.22 -14.51
C PHE A 35 -74.87 12.70 -14.38
N ILE A 36 -75.67 11.89 -15.08
CA ILE A 36 -75.51 10.42 -15.09
C ILE A 36 -74.17 10.03 -15.71
N ILE A 37 -73.78 10.67 -16.80
CA ILE A 37 -72.47 10.43 -17.43
C ILE A 37 -71.35 10.77 -16.44
N ALA A 38 -71.43 11.92 -15.76
CA ALA A 38 -70.46 12.29 -14.74
C ALA A 38 -70.38 11.25 -13.59
N ALA A 39 -71.53 10.71 -13.16
CA ALA A 39 -71.59 9.67 -12.13
C ALA A 39 -70.92 8.36 -12.58
N PHE A 40 -71.06 8.01 -13.85
CA PHE A 40 -70.36 6.86 -14.42
C PHE A 40 -68.84 7.06 -14.44
N PHE A 41 -68.36 8.22 -14.87
CA PHE A 41 -66.92 8.55 -14.84
C PHE A 41 -66.37 8.54 -13.41
N GLU A 42 -67.11 9.06 -12.44
CA GLU A 42 -66.74 9.03 -11.01
C GLU A 42 -66.66 7.60 -10.44
N ASN A 43 -67.43 6.66 -10.97
CA ASN A 43 -67.35 5.25 -10.56
C ASN A 43 -66.06 4.57 -11.02
N VAL A 44 -65.58 4.93 -12.22
CA VAL A 44 -64.40 4.31 -12.83
C VAL A 44 -63.13 4.98 -12.31
N PHE A 45 -63.07 6.31 -12.32
CA PHE A 45 -61.82 7.05 -12.18
C PHE A 45 -61.59 7.69 -10.80
N TYR A 46 -62.58 7.69 -9.90
CA TYR A 46 -62.46 8.34 -8.58
C TYR A 46 -61.83 9.73 -8.68
N ILE A 47 -62.54 10.66 -9.32
CA ILE A 47 -61.98 11.94 -9.74
C ILE A 47 -61.41 12.69 -8.53
N LYS A 48 -60.35 13.48 -8.68
CA LYS A 48 -59.81 14.29 -7.56
C LYS A 48 -60.79 15.40 -7.16
N SER A 49 -60.87 15.75 -5.88
CA SER A 49 -61.75 16.82 -5.34
C SER A 49 -61.63 18.14 -6.11
N THR A 50 -60.40 18.55 -6.47
CA THR A 50 -60.16 19.78 -7.24
C THR A 50 -60.81 19.77 -8.62
N LEU A 51 -60.78 18.64 -9.32
CA LEU A 51 -61.41 18.50 -10.64
C LEU A 51 -62.92 18.37 -10.51
N LYS A 52 -63.44 17.62 -9.51
CA LYS A 52 -64.87 17.57 -9.22
C LYS A 52 -65.45 18.95 -8.94
N GLY A 53 -64.78 19.76 -8.11
CA GLY A 53 -65.19 21.12 -7.81
C GLY A 53 -65.29 22.00 -9.06
N LYS A 54 -64.30 21.96 -9.95
CA LYS A 54 -64.35 22.69 -11.24
C LYS A 54 -65.52 22.25 -12.11
N ILE A 55 -65.72 20.93 -12.27
CA ILE A 55 -66.82 20.38 -13.07
C ILE A 55 -68.18 20.78 -12.47
N ALA A 56 -68.33 20.69 -11.14
CA ALA A 56 -69.55 21.07 -10.44
C ALA A 56 -69.86 22.56 -10.60
N ILE A 57 -68.86 23.44 -10.46
CA ILE A 57 -69.02 24.89 -10.68
C ILE A 57 -69.46 25.18 -12.11
N ILE A 58 -68.83 24.56 -13.12
CA ILE A 58 -69.21 24.73 -14.52
C ILE A 58 -70.65 24.26 -14.75
N TYR A 59 -71.01 23.08 -14.23
CA TYR A 59 -72.34 22.50 -14.35
C TYR A 59 -73.43 23.40 -13.73
N ILE A 60 -73.18 23.89 -12.50
CA ILE A 60 -74.10 24.78 -11.78
C ILE A 60 -74.26 26.12 -12.51
N ASN A 61 -73.16 26.75 -12.94
CA ASN A 61 -73.22 28.01 -13.68
C ASN A 61 -73.97 27.86 -15.00
N LEU A 62 -73.71 26.79 -15.75
CA LEU A 62 -74.41 26.52 -17.01
C LEU A 62 -75.92 26.31 -16.79
N PHE A 63 -76.30 25.64 -15.69
CA PHE A 63 -77.70 25.48 -15.30
C PHE A 63 -78.37 26.83 -15.00
N PHE A 64 -77.75 27.69 -14.19
CA PHE A 64 -78.32 29.00 -13.86
C PHE A 64 -78.37 29.95 -15.06
N ILE A 65 -77.35 29.95 -15.94
CA ILE A 65 -77.35 30.75 -17.16
C ILE A 65 -78.50 30.32 -18.09
N SER A 66 -78.66 29.02 -18.31
CA SER A 66 -79.73 28.49 -19.17
C SER A 66 -81.12 28.70 -18.58
N LEU A 67 -81.27 28.56 -17.26
CA LEU A 67 -82.52 28.84 -16.54
C LEU A 67 -82.87 30.34 -16.57
N SER A 68 -81.90 31.22 -16.33
CA SER A 68 -82.07 32.67 -16.39
C SER A 68 -82.48 33.11 -17.80
N TYR A 69 -81.84 32.59 -18.84
CA TYR A 69 -82.22 32.83 -20.23
C TYR A 69 -83.68 32.41 -20.51
N LEU A 70 -84.09 31.24 -19.99
CA LEU A 70 -85.43 30.71 -20.14
C LEU A 70 -86.49 31.57 -19.41
N LEU A 71 -86.19 32.01 -18.19
CA LEU A 71 -87.05 32.90 -17.39
C LEU A 71 -87.17 34.29 -18.02
N LEU A 72 -86.06 34.88 -18.45
CA LEU A 72 -86.05 36.18 -19.13
C LEU A 72 -86.89 36.13 -20.41
N ARG A 73 -86.75 35.07 -21.20
CA ARG A 73 -87.57 34.85 -22.40
C ARG A 73 -89.05 34.66 -22.06
N PHE A 74 -89.38 33.99 -20.94
CA PHE A 74 -90.75 33.88 -20.46
C PHE A 74 -91.32 35.23 -20.03
N ILE A 75 -90.58 36.04 -19.27
CA ILE A 75 -90.98 37.38 -18.83
C ILE A 75 -91.28 38.27 -20.05
N ILE A 76 -90.38 38.28 -21.05
CA ILE A 76 -90.58 39.01 -22.30
C ILE A 76 -91.88 38.57 -22.99
N HIS A 77 -92.14 37.27 -23.08
CA HIS A 77 -93.35 36.75 -23.71
C HIS A 77 -94.63 36.98 -22.89
N TYR A 78 -94.54 36.96 -21.55
CA TYR A 78 -95.68 37.11 -20.64
C TYR A 78 -96.15 38.56 -20.56
N PHE A 79 -95.21 39.51 -20.41
CA PHE A 79 -95.51 40.94 -20.32
C PHE A 79 -95.56 41.64 -21.68
N SER A 80 -95.04 41.03 -22.76
CA SER A 80 -94.93 41.64 -24.10
C SER A 80 -94.00 42.87 -24.11
N PHE A 81 -92.88 42.77 -23.38
CA PHE A 81 -91.79 43.75 -23.50
C PHE A 81 -91.26 43.79 -24.95
N PHE A 82 -90.78 44.95 -25.39
CA PHE A 82 -90.24 45.19 -26.74
C PHE A 82 -91.22 44.91 -27.89
N ASN A 83 -92.53 45.05 -27.68
CA ASN A 83 -93.58 44.72 -28.66
C ASN A 83 -93.56 43.25 -29.16
N TYR A 84 -92.88 42.36 -28.43
CA TYR A 84 -92.76 40.96 -28.80
C TYR A 84 -94.11 40.25 -28.64
N LYS A 85 -94.72 39.90 -29.78
CA LYS A 85 -96.08 39.32 -29.90
C LYS A 85 -97.16 40.24 -29.32
N ASN A 86 -97.25 41.45 -29.88
CA ASN A 86 -98.37 42.37 -29.67
C ASN A 86 -99.74 41.71 -29.92
N TYR A 87 -100.80 42.33 -29.41
CA TYR A 87 -102.18 41.81 -29.49
C TYR A 87 -102.60 41.42 -30.91
N ASN A 88 -102.13 42.15 -31.94
CA ASN A 88 -102.34 41.82 -33.36
C ASN A 88 -101.67 40.50 -33.77
N ALA A 89 -100.43 40.24 -33.33
CA ALA A 89 -99.72 39.00 -33.61
C ALA A 89 -100.40 37.81 -32.91
N ILE A 90 -100.92 38.01 -31.70
CA ILE A 90 -101.68 36.98 -30.97
C ILE A 90 -103.02 36.73 -31.63
N ALA A 91 -103.73 37.77 -32.07
CA ALA A 91 -104.99 37.64 -32.79
C ALA A 91 -104.81 36.89 -34.11
N LYS A 92 -103.74 37.19 -34.88
CA LYS A 92 -103.37 36.46 -36.10
C LYS A 92 -103.08 34.99 -35.81
N GLU A 93 -102.38 34.69 -34.72
CA GLU A 93 -102.08 33.31 -34.35
C GLU A 93 -103.33 32.51 -33.90
N ILE A 94 -104.21 33.12 -33.12
CA ILE A 94 -105.49 32.52 -32.74
C ILE A 94 -106.34 32.27 -33.99
N GLY A 95 -106.34 33.20 -34.94
CA GLY A 95 -106.97 33.06 -36.25
C GLY A 95 -106.44 31.87 -37.05
N ASN A 96 -105.13 31.69 -37.10
CA ASN A 96 -104.48 30.58 -37.79
C ASN A 96 -104.75 29.22 -37.12
N THR A 97 -104.81 29.17 -35.79
CA THR A 97 -105.08 27.93 -35.05
C THR A 97 -106.55 27.53 -35.03
N ASN A 98 -107.49 28.47 -35.19
CA ASN A 98 -108.92 28.20 -35.12
C ASN A 98 -109.66 28.66 -36.38
N LYS A 99 -109.99 27.70 -37.25
CA LYS A 99 -110.69 27.91 -38.53
C LYS A 99 -112.03 28.67 -38.41
N LYS A 100 -112.67 28.71 -37.22
CA LYS A 100 -113.95 29.43 -36.99
C LYS A 100 -113.79 30.94 -36.80
N ILE A 101 -112.61 31.41 -36.38
CA ILE A 101 -112.36 32.82 -36.02
C ILE A 101 -111.54 33.54 -37.10
N LYS A 102 -110.56 32.87 -37.74
CA LYS A 102 -109.69 33.42 -38.80
C LYS A 102 -109.28 34.88 -38.49
N ASP A 103 -109.46 35.81 -39.43
CA ASP A 103 -109.03 37.20 -39.30
C ASP A 103 -110.02 38.08 -38.53
N LYS A 104 -111.18 37.57 -38.11
CA LYS A 104 -112.22 38.38 -37.44
C LYS A 104 -111.70 39.08 -36.19
N LEU A 105 -110.83 38.40 -35.44
CA LEU A 105 -110.26 38.92 -34.20
C LEU A 105 -109.18 39.97 -34.45
N LEU A 106 -108.41 39.82 -35.54
CA LEU A 106 -107.46 40.84 -36.01
C LEU A 106 -108.21 42.08 -36.51
N ASN A 107 -109.26 41.88 -37.30
CA ASN A 107 -110.10 42.95 -37.84
C ASN A 107 -110.78 43.74 -36.71
N ALA A 108 -111.28 43.07 -35.67
CA ALA A 108 -111.85 43.74 -34.49
C ALA A 108 -110.84 44.64 -33.77
N LEU A 109 -109.58 44.20 -33.64
CA LEU A 109 -108.52 45.01 -33.04
C LEU A 109 -108.12 46.20 -33.93
N GLN A 110 -108.06 46.00 -35.24
CA GLN A 110 -107.75 47.07 -36.20
C GLN A 110 -108.85 48.13 -36.23
N ILE A 111 -110.13 47.73 -36.32
CA ILE A 111 -111.29 48.63 -36.32
C ILE A 111 -111.34 49.50 -35.06
N ASN A 112 -111.02 48.94 -33.88
CA ASN A 112 -110.99 49.71 -32.63
C ASN A 112 -109.83 50.72 -32.56
N ASN A 113 -108.72 50.47 -33.27
CA ASN A 113 -107.56 51.36 -33.28
C ASN A 113 -107.67 52.51 -34.30
N PHE A 114 -108.71 52.52 -35.16
CA PHE A 114 -109.03 53.64 -36.04
C PHE A 114 -109.64 54.82 -35.26
N LYS A 115 -108.97 55.99 -35.32
CA LYS A 115 -109.23 57.18 -34.49
C LYS A 115 -110.49 58.00 -34.84
N ASP A 116 -111.27 57.63 -35.85
CA ASP A 116 -112.50 58.36 -36.21
C ASP A 116 -113.66 58.09 -35.23
N LYS A 117 -114.30 59.16 -34.74
CA LYS A 117 -115.45 59.12 -33.79
C LYS A 117 -116.82 58.96 -34.48
N SER A 118 -116.87 58.98 -35.81
CA SER A 118 -118.09 58.70 -36.56
C SER A 118 -118.45 57.21 -36.48
N ASN A 119 -119.72 56.89 -36.18
CA ASN A 119 -120.28 55.54 -36.04
C ASN A 119 -119.75 54.70 -34.84
N SER A 120 -119.80 55.23 -33.61
CA SER A 120 -119.48 54.45 -32.40
C SER A 120 -120.36 53.20 -32.26
N ASP A 121 -121.64 53.31 -32.61
CA ASP A 121 -122.63 52.25 -32.37
C ASP A 121 -122.39 51.01 -33.24
N LEU A 122 -121.96 51.21 -34.50
CA LEU A 122 -121.61 50.11 -35.41
C LEU A 122 -120.30 49.42 -35.00
N LYS A 123 -119.30 50.20 -34.54
CA LYS A 123 -118.05 49.65 -33.99
C LYS A 123 -118.33 48.80 -32.76
N GLU A 124 -119.21 49.26 -31.88
CA GLU A 124 -119.58 48.55 -30.67
C GLU A 124 -120.39 47.28 -30.98
N TYR A 125 -121.33 47.34 -31.93
CA TYR A 125 -122.08 46.16 -32.38
C TYR A 125 -121.18 45.09 -33.02
N ALA A 126 -120.21 45.49 -33.86
CA ALA A 126 -119.24 44.57 -34.47
C ALA A 126 -118.34 43.89 -33.41
N ILE A 127 -117.90 44.65 -32.40
CA ILE A 127 -117.14 44.11 -31.28
C ILE A 127 -118.00 43.15 -30.43
N GLN A 128 -119.28 43.47 -30.19
CA GLN A 128 -120.20 42.62 -29.44
C GLN A 128 -120.56 41.32 -30.18
N THR A 129 -120.76 41.37 -31.51
CA THR A 129 -121.01 40.16 -32.31
C THR A 129 -119.79 39.24 -32.33
N ILE A 130 -118.58 39.81 -32.46
CA ILE A 130 -117.33 39.04 -32.39
C ILE A 130 -117.12 38.48 -30.98
N TYR A 131 -117.43 39.23 -29.93
CA TYR A 131 -117.38 38.75 -28.55
C TYR A 131 -118.36 37.59 -28.28
N LYS A 132 -119.62 37.68 -28.76
CA LYS A 132 -120.61 36.59 -28.68
C LYS A 132 -120.15 35.35 -29.47
N GLN A 133 -119.49 35.51 -30.62
CA GLN A 133 -118.89 34.40 -31.38
C GLN A 133 -117.70 33.78 -30.62
N ILE A 134 -116.88 34.60 -29.95
CA ILE A 134 -115.77 34.13 -29.12
C ILE A 134 -116.29 33.34 -27.90
N LEU A 135 -117.37 33.77 -27.25
CA LEU A 135 -118.00 33.05 -26.13
C LEU A 135 -118.56 31.68 -26.54
N LYS A 136 -119.12 31.57 -27.76
CA LYS A 136 -119.59 30.28 -28.32
C LYS A 136 -118.46 29.37 -28.77
N THR A 137 -117.24 29.89 -28.89
CA THR A 137 -116.08 29.11 -29.33
C THR A 137 -115.22 28.81 -28.12
N ASP A 138 -114.87 27.54 -27.93
CA ASP A 138 -114.14 27.05 -26.75
C ASP A 138 -112.64 27.43 -26.77
N LEU A 139 -112.33 28.70 -27.05
CA LEU A 139 -110.98 29.28 -27.04
C LEU A 139 -110.31 29.22 -25.66
N ILE A 140 -111.11 28.98 -24.62
CA ILE A 140 -110.67 28.91 -23.22
C ILE A 140 -110.10 27.52 -22.89
N ASN A 141 -110.42 26.49 -23.68
CA ASN A 141 -110.05 25.08 -23.44
C ASN A 141 -108.70 24.66 -24.06
N PHE A 142 -107.70 25.52 -23.91
CA PHE A 142 -106.32 25.14 -24.22
C PHE A 142 -105.80 24.03 -23.25
N SER A 143 -106.40 23.84 -22.06
CA SER A 143 -105.89 23.00 -20.95
C SER A 143 -105.40 21.59 -21.32
N LYS A 144 -106.04 20.90 -22.28
CA LYS A 144 -105.67 19.53 -22.72
C LYS A 144 -104.20 19.39 -23.13
N LYS A 145 -103.59 20.43 -23.74
CA LYS A 145 -102.19 20.37 -24.21
C LYS A 145 -101.13 20.56 -23.12
N ASN A 146 -101.49 21.05 -21.93
CA ASN A 146 -100.54 21.13 -20.81
C ASN A 146 -100.31 19.75 -20.16
N LYS A 147 -101.31 18.85 -20.25
CA LYS A 147 -101.28 17.53 -19.61
C LYS A 147 -100.07 16.69 -20.05
N ILE A 148 -99.68 16.76 -21.32
CA ILE A 148 -98.53 16.03 -21.89
C ILE A 148 -97.19 16.48 -21.27
N GLU A 149 -97.00 17.79 -21.11
CA GLU A 149 -95.76 18.31 -20.55
C GLU A 149 -95.69 18.09 -19.03
N TYR A 150 -96.83 18.07 -18.34
CA TYR A 150 -96.89 17.62 -16.94
C TYR A 150 -96.63 16.11 -16.78
N THR A 151 -97.10 15.27 -17.70
CA THR A 151 -96.77 13.83 -17.67
C THR A 151 -95.29 13.58 -17.92
N LYS A 152 -94.64 14.35 -18.82
CA LYS A 152 -93.19 14.26 -19.02
C LYS A 152 -92.42 14.65 -17.76
N LEU A 153 -92.81 15.74 -17.09
CA LEU A 153 -92.22 16.11 -15.79
C LEU A 153 -92.34 14.99 -14.77
N PHE A 154 -93.52 14.39 -14.66
CA PHE A 154 -93.76 13.26 -13.77
C PHE A 154 -92.85 12.07 -14.08
N PHE A 155 -92.69 11.71 -15.36
CA PHE A 155 -91.76 10.65 -15.77
C PHE A 155 -90.30 11.00 -15.45
N ILE A 156 -89.85 12.24 -15.70
CA ILE A 156 -88.48 12.67 -15.37
C ILE A 156 -88.20 12.54 -13.87
N ILE A 157 -89.16 12.98 -13.03
CA ILE A 157 -89.05 12.89 -11.56
C ILE A 157 -88.98 11.43 -11.12
N ILE A 158 -89.84 10.56 -11.67
CA ILE A 158 -89.82 9.12 -11.38
C ILE A 158 -88.50 8.48 -11.79
N THR A 159 -88.01 8.75 -13.01
CA THR A 159 -86.75 8.17 -13.49
C THR A 159 -85.57 8.64 -12.65
N SER A 160 -85.53 9.92 -12.28
CA SER A 160 -84.50 10.46 -11.39
C SER A 160 -84.55 9.80 -10.00
N SER A 161 -85.76 9.63 -9.44
CA SER A 161 -85.96 8.94 -8.17
C SER A 161 -85.55 7.47 -8.21
N LEU A 162 -85.80 6.77 -9.31
CA LEU A 162 -85.40 5.37 -9.51
C LEU A 162 -83.88 5.23 -9.64
N ILE A 163 -83.20 6.16 -10.31
CA ILE A 163 -81.73 6.16 -10.43
C ILE A 163 -81.06 6.29 -9.07
N LEU A 164 -81.61 7.11 -8.17
CA LEU A 164 -81.12 7.28 -6.80
C LEU A 164 -81.22 5.98 -5.96
N LEU A 165 -82.11 5.05 -6.32
CA LEU A 165 -82.28 3.78 -5.63
C LEU A 165 -81.31 2.69 -6.10
N VAL A 166 -80.60 2.89 -7.23
CA VAL A 166 -79.64 1.90 -7.74
C VAL A 166 -78.34 1.99 -6.93
N PRO A 167 -77.95 0.94 -6.16
CA PRO A 167 -76.79 1.00 -5.27
C PRO A 167 -75.48 1.34 -6.01
N ILE A 168 -75.33 0.86 -7.25
CA ILE A 168 -74.14 1.05 -8.06
C ILE A 168 -73.91 2.50 -8.51
N LEU A 169 -74.97 3.31 -8.52
CA LEU A 169 -74.91 4.74 -8.86
C LEU A 169 -75.00 5.62 -7.61
N ASN A 170 -75.55 5.12 -6.51
CA ASN A 170 -75.72 5.88 -5.27
C ASN A 170 -74.37 6.35 -4.69
N GLU A 171 -73.37 5.46 -4.61
CA GLU A 171 -72.04 5.83 -4.10
C GLU A 171 -71.35 6.91 -4.97
N PRO A 172 -71.20 6.75 -6.31
CA PRO A 172 -70.66 7.81 -7.16
C PRO A 172 -71.43 9.13 -7.07
N ILE A 173 -72.77 9.10 -7.00
CA ILE A 173 -73.60 10.31 -6.85
C ILE A 173 -73.30 11.01 -5.51
N SER A 174 -73.18 10.25 -4.42
CA SER A 174 -72.83 10.81 -3.10
C SER A 174 -71.44 11.47 -3.10
N ARG A 175 -70.48 10.92 -3.87
CA ARG A 175 -69.15 11.50 -4.05
C ARG A 175 -69.17 12.76 -4.91
N LEU A 176 -70.00 12.79 -5.96
CA LEU A 176 -70.17 13.97 -6.81
C LEU A 176 -70.83 15.14 -6.07
N ILE A 177 -71.83 14.87 -5.23
CA ILE A 177 -72.48 15.89 -4.41
C ILE A 177 -71.48 16.45 -3.39
N ASN A 178 -70.64 15.58 -2.80
CA ASN A 178 -69.58 15.98 -1.87
C ASN A 178 -68.28 16.34 -2.62
N PHE A 179 -68.36 17.23 -3.60
CA PHE A 179 -67.23 17.63 -4.44
C PHE A 179 -66.03 18.23 -3.69
N GLY A 180 -66.20 18.66 -2.44
CA GLY A 180 -65.14 19.21 -1.59
C GLY A 180 -64.36 18.17 -0.78
N LYS A 181 -64.76 16.90 -0.79
CA LYS A 181 -64.06 15.81 -0.08
C LYS A 181 -63.38 14.88 -1.07
N ASP A 182 -62.13 14.55 -0.78
CA ASP A 182 -61.44 13.44 -1.44
C ASP A 182 -61.95 12.11 -0.88
N PHE A 183 -62.10 11.13 -1.76
CA PHE A 183 -62.54 9.78 -1.41
C PHE A 183 -61.45 8.82 -1.88
N ASP A 184 -60.88 8.07 -0.95
CA ASP A 184 -59.87 7.08 -1.29
C ASP A 184 -60.52 5.89 -2.00
N PRO A 185 -59.96 5.44 -3.14
CA PRO A 185 -60.45 4.27 -3.82
C PRO A 185 -60.14 2.99 -3.02
N PRO A 186 -60.95 1.93 -3.15
CA PRO A 186 -60.66 0.65 -2.53
C PRO A 186 -59.38 0.06 -3.14
N LEU A 187 -58.34 -0.11 -2.32
CA LEU A 187 -57.06 -0.66 -2.74
C LEU A 187 -57.07 -2.21 -2.66
N PRO A 188 -56.52 -2.93 -3.65
CA PRO A 188 -56.43 -4.39 -3.64
C PRO A 188 -55.45 -4.94 -2.60
N PHE A 189 -54.45 -4.16 -2.20
CA PHE A 189 -53.48 -4.51 -1.17
C PHE A 189 -52.89 -3.25 -0.52
N THR A 190 -52.30 -3.41 0.66
CA THR A 190 -51.52 -2.37 1.36
C THR A 190 -50.04 -2.77 1.42
N LEU A 191 -49.15 -1.77 1.40
CA LEU A 191 -47.72 -1.96 1.55
C LEU A 191 -47.25 -1.29 2.84
N GLU A 192 -46.53 -2.03 3.67
CA GLU A 192 -45.91 -1.51 4.90
C GLU A 192 -44.43 -1.90 4.96
N SER A 193 -43.58 -0.98 5.42
CA SER A 193 -42.18 -1.30 5.70
C SER A 193 -42.06 -1.88 7.11
N VAL A 194 -41.41 -3.04 7.22
CA VAL A 194 -41.03 -3.65 8.51
C VAL A 194 -39.81 -2.92 9.07
N THR A 195 -38.86 -2.54 8.21
CA THR A 195 -37.60 -1.87 8.60
C THR A 195 -37.83 -0.44 9.12
N LYS A 196 -38.85 0.27 8.60
CA LYS A 196 -39.17 1.67 8.94
C LYS A 196 -37.91 2.56 8.94
N ASN A 197 -37.82 3.50 9.89
CA ASN A 197 -36.63 4.31 10.13
C ASN A 197 -35.65 3.50 10.98
N LYS A 198 -34.40 3.41 10.53
CA LYS A 198 -33.36 2.65 11.22
C LYS A 198 -32.04 3.39 11.12
N SER A 199 -31.29 3.43 12.22
CA SER A 199 -29.90 3.89 12.19
C SER A 199 -28.96 2.70 12.01
N ILE A 200 -27.99 2.81 11.11
CA ILE A 200 -26.95 1.81 10.86
C ILE A 200 -25.57 2.47 10.88
N LEU A 201 -24.52 1.66 10.98
CA LEU A 201 -23.15 2.17 10.88
C LEU A 201 -22.73 2.20 9.39
N SER A 202 -21.87 3.14 9.03
CA SER A 202 -21.34 3.24 7.66
C SER A 202 -20.62 1.96 7.26
N ASN A 203 -20.80 1.55 6.00
CA ASN A 203 -20.26 0.32 5.39
C ASN A 203 -20.83 -1.00 5.95
N ASP A 204 -21.94 -0.95 6.69
CA ASP A 204 -22.71 -2.16 7.04
C ASP A 204 -23.76 -2.43 5.94
N ASP A 205 -24.10 -3.71 5.75
CA ASP A 205 -25.16 -4.13 4.83
C ASP A 205 -26.55 -3.86 5.44
N LEU A 206 -27.45 -3.26 4.66
CA LEU A 206 -28.82 -2.98 5.08
C LEU A 206 -29.82 -3.84 4.33
N LYS A 207 -30.51 -4.72 5.05
CA LYS A 207 -31.67 -5.43 4.54
C LYS A 207 -32.97 -4.66 4.81
N ILE A 208 -33.61 -4.20 3.74
CA ILE A 208 -34.95 -3.60 3.77
C ILE A 208 -36.00 -4.69 3.52
N GLU A 209 -36.97 -4.78 4.41
CA GLU A 209 -38.10 -5.70 4.31
C GLU A 209 -39.43 -4.94 4.25
N LEU A 210 -40.22 -5.21 3.21
CA LEU A 210 -41.55 -4.67 3.00
C LEU A 210 -42.56 -5.81 3.02
N GLN A 211 -43.64 -5.66 3.77
CA GLN A 211 -44.74 -6.60 3.88
C GLN A 211 -45.95 -6.06 3.15
N ALA A 212 -46.58 -6.91 2.34
CA ALA A 212 -47.84 -6.59 1.68
C ALA A 212 -48.99 -7.43 2.25
N TYR A 213 -50.17 -6.82 2.35
CA TYR A 213 -51.39 -7.46 2.84
C TYR A 213 -52.51 -7.31 1.80
N GLY A 214 -53.19 -8.40 1.44
CA GLY A 214 -54.23 -8.42 0.40
C GLY A 214 -53.82 -9.20 -0.86
N SER A 215 -54.37 -8.84 -2.02
CA SER A 215 -54.02 -9.45 -3.31
C SER A 215 -52.77 -8.78 -3.89
N THR A 216 -51.61 -9.31 -3.53
CA THR A 216 -50.30 -8.71 -3.81
C THR A 216 -49.83 -8.91 -5.25
N PRO A 217 -49.13 -7.95 -5.86
CA PRO A 217 -48.55 -8.10 -7.19
C PRO A 217 -47.28 -8.97 -7.15
N ASP A 218 -46.83 -9.42 -8.33
CA ASP A 218 -45.60 -10.21 -8.46
C ASP A 218 -44.34 -9.39 -8.21
N THR A 219 -44.38 -8.09 -8.50
CA THR A 219 -43.25 -7.16 -8.31
C THR A 219 -43.72 -5.81 -7.81
N ILE A 220 -42.94 -5.17 -6.93
CA ILE A 220 -43.08 -3.75 -6.57
C ILE A 220 -41.81 -2.99 -6.92
N THR A 221 -41.91 -1.68 -7.08
CA THR A 221 -40.74 -0.82 -7.34
C THR A 221 -40.30 -0.17 -6.03
N LEU A 222 -39.07 -0.46 -5.59
CA LEU A 222 -38.40 0.27 -4.52
C LEU A 222 -37.70 1.49 -5.12
N ASN A 223 -37.94 2.64 -4.52
CA ASN A 223 -37.30 3.90 -4.87
C ASN A 223 -36.47 4.39 -3.68
N TRP A 224 -35.30 4.94 -3.96
CA TRP A 224 -34.49 5.61 -2.95
C TRP A 224 -33.70 6.76 -3.57
N TYR A 225 -33.32 7.74 -2.74
CA TYR A 225 -32.43 8.82 -3.13
C TYR A 225 -31.01 8.52 -2.74
N ASP A 226 -30.08 8.51 -3.69
CA ASP A 226 -28.65 8.46 -3.41
C ASP A 226 -28.02 9.73 -3.98
N ASN A 227 -27.52 10.62 -3.11
CA ASN A 227 -26.96 11.93 -3.50
C ASN A 227 -27.87 12.70 -4.49
N GLU A 228 -29.16 12.83 -4.16
CA GLU A 228 -30.18 13.50 -4.99
C GLU A 228 -30.57 12.79 -6.30
N ILE A 229 -29.93 11.66 -6.62
CA ILE A 229 -30.29 10.81 -7.76
C ILE A 229 -31.38 9.83 -7.32
N LEU A 230 -32.49 9.83 -8.04
CA LEU A 230 -33.59 8.89 -7.81
C LEU A 230 -33.28 7.54 -8.46
N ASN A 231 -33.03 6.54 -7.63
CA ASN A 231 -32.86 5.17 -8.09
C ASN A 231 -34.16 4.38 -7.95
N LYS A 232 -34.40 3.47 -8.90
CA LYS A 232 -35.59 2.61 -8.93
C LYS A 232 -35.20 1.16 -9.19
N LYS A 233 -35.75 0.23 -8.41
CA LYS A 233 -35.49 -1.21 -8.58
C LYS A 233 -36.76 -2.03 -8.35
N LYS A 234 -37.03 -2.97 -9.26
CA LYS A 234 -38.14 -3.91 -9.11
C LYS A 234 -37.73 -5.06 -8.19
N ILE A 235 -38.52 -5.30 -7.14
CA ILE A 235 -38.31 -6.38 -6.17
C ILE A 235 -39.42 -7.43 -6.37
N PRO A 236 -39.07 -8.72 -6.49
CA PRO A 236 -40.05 -9.79 -6.62
C PRO A 236 -40.70 -10.15 -5.29
N ASN A 237 -41.95 -10.61 -5.36
CA ASN A 237 -42.70 -11.09 -4.22
C ASN A 237 -42.26 -12.49 -3.80
N LYS A 238 -41.87 -12.66 -2.53
CA LYS A 238 -41.61 -13.97 -1.91
C LYS A 238 -42.51 -14.12 -0.69
N LYS A 239 -43.62 -14.85 -0.82
CA LYS A 239 -44.60 -15.09 0.27
C LYS A 239 -45.10 -13.79 0.92
N ASN A 240 -45.54 -12.83 0.11
CA ASN A 240 -46.02 -11.50 0.50
C ASN A 240 -44.94 -10.60 1.17
N LYS A 241 -43.67 -10.97 1.06
CA LYS A 241 -42.52 -10.19 1.51
C LYS A 241 -41.65 -9.78 0.33
N PHE A 242 -41.25 -8.52 0.32
CA PHE A 242 -40.30 -7.96 -0.63
C PHE A 242 -39.04 -7.56 0.14
N THR A 243 -37.92 -8.17 -0.21
CA THR A 243 -36.65 -7.96 0.48
C THR A 243 -35.60 -7.44 -0.48
N TYR A 244 -34.89 -6.40 -0.06
CA TYR A 244 -33.75 -5.87 -0.80
C TYR A 244 -32.59 -5.57 0.13
N THR A 245 -31.38 -5.97 -0.26
CA THR A 245 -30.16 -5.70 0.49
C THR A 245 -29.37 -4.61 -0.22
N PHE A 246 -28.98 -3.59 0.52
CA PHE A 246 -27.99 -2.61 0.12
C PHE A 246 -26.65 -3.02 0.71
N ASP A 247 -25.64 -3.14 -0.13
CA ASP A 247 -24.28 -3.48 0.28
C ASP A 247 -23.49 -2.18 0.49
N ASN A 248 -22.68 -2.11 1.55
CA ASN A 248 -21.78 -0.97 1.87
C ASN A 248 -22.46 0.42 1.81
N VAL A 249 -23.44 0.67 2.68
CA VAL A 249 -24.14 1.95 2.70
C VAL A 249 -23.30 3.04 3.36
N GLU A 250 -22.99 4.12 2.63
CA GLU A 250 -22.13 5.22 3.13
C GLU A 250 -22.90 6.46 3.60
N LYS A 251 -24.05 6.79 2.99
CA LYS A 251 -24.74 8.09 3.18
C LYS A 251 -26.23 7.94 3.43
N ASN A 252 -26.76 8.86 4.25
CA ASN A 252 -28.17 8.95 4.60
C ASN A 252 -29.05 8.99 3.34
N PHE A 253 -30.09 8.17 3.33
CA PHE A 253 -31.03 8.12 2.22
C PHE A 253 -32.47 7.91 2.69
N GLU A 254 -33.39 8.40 1.88
CA GLU A 254 -34.82 8.11 2.01
C GLU A 254 -35.20 7.01 1.03
N TYR A 255 -36.03 6.06 1.49
CA TYR A 255 -36.61 5.03 0.63
C TYR A 255 -38.13 4.95 0.78
N TRP A 256 -38.79 4.56 -0.30
CA TRP A 256 -40.19 4.17 -0.33
C TRP A 256 -40.43 3.18 -1.47
N ALA A 257 -41.37 2.27 -1.29
CA ALA A 257 -41.86 1.42 -2.37
C ALA A 257 -43.18 1.94 -2.94
N ASN A 258 -43.35 1.76 -4.24
CA ASN A 258 -44.60 2.00 -4.96
C ASN A 258 -44.95 0.89 -5.96
N TYR A 259 -46.22 0.82 -6.30
CA TYR A 259 -46.76 0.00 -7.37
C TYR A 259 -47.75 0.82 -8.19
N GLU A 260 -47.44 1.01 -9.47
CA GLU A 260 -48.29 1.73 -10.43
C GLU A 260 -49.26 0.75 -11.10
N ASN A 261 -50.51 1.16 -11.26
CA ASN A 261 -51.51 0.34 -11.90
C ASN A 261 -51.28 0.30 -13.43
N PRO A 262 -51.13 -0.88 -14.05
CA PRO A 262 -50.96 -0.98 -15.50
C PRO A 262 -52.24 -0.66 -16.28
N ASN A 263 -53.41 -0.64 -15.64
CA ASN A 263 -54.70 -0.48 -16.32
C ASN A 263 -55.17 0.98 -16.37
N PHE A 264 -55.47 1.47 -17.57
CA PHE A 264 -55.99 2.83 -17.81
C PHE A 264 -57.37 3.07 -17.16
N PHE A 265 -58.25 2.06 -17.14
CA PHE A 265 -59.57 2.14 -16.51
C PHE A 265 -59.52 1.53 -15.11
N SER A 266 -58.91 2.24 -14.17
CA SER A 266 -58.75 1.77 -12.80
C SER A 266 -59.24 2.78 -11.77
N LYS A 267 -59.66 2.25 -10.62
CA LYS A 267 -60.11 3.07 -9.48
C LYS A 267 -58.95 3.76 -8.77
N TRP A 268 -57.71 3.31 -8.96
CA TRP A 268 -56.52 3.78 -8.26
C TRP A 268 -55.31 3.75 -9.20
N ASP A 269 -54.47 4.78 -9.11
CA ASP A 269 -53.31 4.97 -9.99
C ASP A 269 -52.03 4.35 -9.41
N GLU A 270 -51.77 4.55 -8.11
CA GLU A 270 -50.53 4.15 -7.45
C GLU A 270 -50.77 3.77 -5.98
N ILE A 271 -50.16 2.67 -5.53
CA ILE A 271 -50.07 2.28 -4.12
C ILE A 271 -48.65 2.53 -3.65
N ARG A 272 -48.47 3.41 -2.66
CA ARG A 272 -47.15 3.77 -2.13
C ARG A 272 -47.07 3.58 -0.62
N THR A 273 -45.89 3.22 -0.15
CA THR A 273 -45.51 3.29 1.26
C THR A 273 -45.22 4.73 1.70
N GLY A 274 -45.18 4.96 3.02
CA GLY A 274 -44.57 6.16 3.57
C GLY A 274 -43.07 6.25 3.22
N LYS A 275 -42.53 7.45 3.23
CA LYS A 275 -41.08 7.66 3.11
C LYS A 275 -40.42 7.36 4.44
N TYR A 276 -39.34 6.58 4.41
CA TYR A 276 -38.57 6.22 5.59
C TYR A 276 -37.11 6.67 5.43
N LEU A 277 -36.55 7.23 6.49
CA LEU A 277 -35.17 7.72 6.53
C LEU A 277 -34.26 6.66 7.14
N ILE A 278 -33.18 6.33 6.44
CA ILE A 278 -32.07 5.56 6.98
C ILE A 278 -30.97 6.54 7.38
N ASP A 279 -30.65 6.55 8.67
CA ASP A 279 -29.61 7.40 9.23
C ASP A 279 -28.32 6.59 9.40
N ILE A 280 -27.25 6.99 8.72
CA ILE A 280 -25.96 6.30 8.75
C ILE A 280 -25.00 7.07 9.64
N LYS A 281 -24.65 6.42 10.75
CA LYS A 281 -23.63 6.91 11.65
C LYS A 281 -22.26 6.53 11.09
N GLN A 282 -21.51 7.52 10.65
CA GLN A 282 -20.15 7.33 10.17
C GLN A 282 -19.24 6.79 11.30
N ARG A 283 -18.39 5.83 10.98
CA ARG A 283 -17.36 5.32 11.91
C ARG A 283 -16.16 6.28 11.95
N PRO A 284 -15.41 6.36 13.06
CA PRO A 284 -14.17 7.13 13.10
C PRO A 284 -13.10 6.50 12.21
N GLU A 285 -12.40 7.33 11.44
CA GLU A 285 -11.28 6.94 10.57
C GLU A 285 -9.97 7.58 11.04
N ILE A 286 -8.87 6.81 10.96
CA ILE A 286 -7.52 7.28 11.28
C ILE A 286 -6.90 7.84 10.01
N ILE A 287 -6.78 9.17 9.96
CA ILE A 287 -6.26 9.93 8.83
C ILE A 287 -4.74 9.82 8.76
N ASP A 288 -4.09 9.99 9.92
CA ASP A 288 -2.63 10.00 10.02
C ASP A 288 -2.17 9.16 11.20
N LEU A 289 -1.05 8.48 11.01
CA LEU A 289 -0.41 7.65 12.01
C LEU A 289 1.10 7.69 11.78
N ALA A 290 1.80 8.21 12.78
CA ALA A 290 3.24 8.35 12.78
C ALA A 290 3.84 7.52 13.91
N PHE A 291 4.93 6.83 13.57
CA PHE A 291 5.76 6.12 14.51
C PHE A 291 7.08 6.88 14.62
N GLN A 292 7.30 7.57 15.73
CA GLN A 292 8.58 8.23 15.99
C GLN A 292 9.42 7.30 16.86
N ILE A 293 10.55 6.85 16.30
CA ILE A 293 11.48 5.93 16.94
C ILE A 293 12.65 6.76 17.49
N GLU A 294 12.90 6.59 18.78
CA GLU A 294 14.06 7.10 19.51
C GLU A 294 14.97 5.90 19.81
N PRO A 295 16.00 5.63 18.98
CA PRO A 295 16.97 4.57 19.23
C PRO A 295 17.75 4.80 20.52
N PRO A 296 18.32 3.74 21.13
CA PRO A 296 19.24 3.89 22.24
C PRO A 296 20.48 4.72 21.88
N GLU A 297 21.05 5.43 22.85
CA GLU A 297 22.24 6.28 22.65
C GLU A 297 23.44 5.51 22.09
N TYR A 298 23.65 4.26 22.52
CA TYR A 298 24.78 3.43 22.06
C TYR A 298 24.77 3.17 20.55
N THR A 299 23.60 3.20 19.91
CA THR A 299 23.48 2.95 18.47
C THR A 299 24.02 4.08 17.60
N GLY A 300 24.16 5.30 18.15
CA GLY A 300 24.55 6.50 17.41
C GLY A 300 23.57 6.92 16.31
N LEU A 301 22.38 6.29 16.23
CA LEU A 301 21.38 6.59 15.22
C LEU A 301 20.57 7.84 15.57
N LYS A 302 20.24 8.66 14.57
CA LYS A 302 19.32 9.78 14.73
C LYS A 302 17.90 9.26 14.89
N ASN A 303 17.06 10.02 15.61
CA ASN A 303 15.63 9.76 15.67
C ASN A 303 15.04 9.80 14.26
N TYR A 304 14.18 8.84 13.94
CA TYR A 304 13.51 8.73 12.65
C TYR A 304 12.02 8.51 12.83
N SER A 305 11.25 8.87 11.81
CA SER A 305 9.79 8.72 11.80
C SER A 305 9.38 7.88 10.60
N GLU A 306 8.65 6.81 10.87
CA GLU A 306 8.01 5.99 9.83
C GLU A 306 6.53 6.39 9.72
N ASN A 307 6.11 6.73 8.49
CA ASN A 307 4.74 7.15 8.20
C ASN A 307 3.92 5.98 7.64
N TYR A 308 2.69 5.86 8.12
CA TYR A 308 1.75 4.77 7.85
C TYR A 308 1.40 4.50 6.37
N LYS A 309 1.68 5.42 5.44
CA LYS A 309 1.18 5.30 4.07
C LYS A 309 1.64 4.03 3.34
N ASN A 310 2.79 3.44 3.70
CA ASN A 310 3.39 2.34 2.93
C ASN A 310 3.89 1.13 3.74
N VAL A 311 3.84 1.12 5.08
CA VAL A 311 4.59 0.11 5.87
C VAL A 311 3.76 -0.47 7.02
N ASN A 312 3.52 -1.78 6.99
CA ASN A 312 2.88 -2.54 8.09
C ASN A 312 3.90 -3.22 9.02
N GLN A 313 5.20 -3.19 8.67
CA GLN A 313 6.30 -3.81 9.40
C GLN A 313 7.36 -2.76 9.75
N ILE A 314 7.57 -2.51 11.03
CA ILE A 314 8.51 -1.49 11.49
C ILE A 314 9.68 -2.20 12.15
N ILE A 315 10.88 -1.99 11.61
CA ILE A 315 12.12 -2.56 12.16
C ILE A 315 12.73 -1.51 13.09
N ILE A 316 12.98 -1.91 14.33
CA ILE A 316 13.58 -1.04 15.36
C ILE A 316 14.78 -1.70 16.04
N PRO A 317 15.82 -0.96 16.40
CA PRO A 317 16.88 -1.47 17.27
C PRO A 317 16.32 -1.89 18.63
N ASN A 318 16.89 -2.94 19.22
CA ASN A 318 16.54 -3.38 20.57
C ASN A 318 16.64 -2.23 21.59
N GLY A 319 15.66 -2.11 22.48
CA GLY A 319 15.61 -1.07 23.51
C GLY A 319 15.26 0.34 23.02
N SER A 320 14.79 0.48 21.77
CA SER A 320 14.25 1.74 21.27
C SER A 320 12.95 2.14 21.98
N LYS A 321 12.74 3.46 22.15
CA LYS A 321 11.46 4.01 22.61
C LYS A 321 10.63 4.41 21.38
N ILE A 322 9.42 3.89 21.28
CA ILE A 322 8.49 4.28 20.20
C ILE A 322 7.43 5.22 20.75
N SER A 323 7.29 6.37 20.10
CA SER A 323 6.17 7.28 20.30
C SER A 323 5.18 7.10 19.15
N ILE A 324 4.02 6.54 19.46
CA ILE A 324 2.92 6.34 18.51
C ILE A 324 2.01 7.55 18.62
N SER A 325 1.82 8.27 17.51
CA SER A 325 0.88 9.39 17.42
C SER A 325 0.01 9.26 16.18
N GLY A 326 -1.22 9.77 16.25
CA GLY A 326 -2.09 9.78 15.09
C GLY A 326 -3.28 10.72 15.24
N GLN A 327 -3.96 10.94 14.12
CA GLN A 327 -5.08 11.86 13.99
C GLN A 327 -6.28 11.16 13.36
N THR A 328 -7.47 11.47 13.85
CA THR A 328 -8.76 10.97 13.35
C THR A 328 -9.63 12.09 12.80
N ASP A 329 -10.57 11.73 11.93
CA ASP A 329 -11.58 12.65 11.37
C ASP A 329 -12.54 13.17 12.45
N LYS A 330 -12.87 12.30 13.40
CA LYS A 330 -13.80 12.51 14.52
C LYS A 330 -13.11 12.55 15.88
N PRO A 331 -13.70 13.26 16.87
CA PRO A 331 -13.20 13.23 18.24
C PRO A 331 -13.45 11.86 18.89
N LEU A 332 -12.45 11.36 19.60
CA LEU A 332 -12.45 10.03 20.21
C LEU A 332 -12.83 10.08 21.69
N ASN A 333 -13.48 9.02 22.17
CA ASN A 333 -13.68 8.74 23.59
C ASN A 333 -12.54 7.87 24.14
N SER A 334 -12.20 6.79 23.41
CA SER A 334 -11.13 5.87 23.79
C SER A 334 -10.38 5.34 22.56
N ALA A 335 -9.10 5.04 22.72
CA ALA A 335 -8.21 4.51 21.70
C ALA A 335 -7.20 3.59 22.38
N TRP A 336 -6.95 2.43 21.80
CA TRP A 336 -6.04 1.44 22.36
C TRP A 336 -5.37 0.61 21.28
N LEU A 337 -4.20 0.11 21.63
CA LEU A 337 -3.52 -0.94 20.89
C LEU A 337 -3.96 -2.27 21.49
N LYS A 338 -4.42 -3.18 20.64
CA LYS A 338 -4.74 -4.56 21.00
C LYS A 338 -3.61 -5.44 20.51
N THR A 339 -2.84 -6.03 21.43
CA THR A 339 -1.92 -7.12 21.13
C THR A 339 -2.57 -8.48 21.34
N SER A 340 -1.85 -9.55 21.04
CA SER A 340 -2.23 -10.93 21.36
C SER A 340 -2.53 -11.13 22.85
N GLU A 341 -1.81 -10.43 23.74
CA GLU A 341 -1.85 -10.69 25.17
C GLU A 341 -2.43 -9.54 26.01
N LYS A 342 -2.33 -8.29 25.54
CA LYS A 342 -2.61 -7.09 26.35
C LYS A 342 -3.29 -5.99 25.56
N ARG A 343 -4.08 -5.18 26.29
CA ARG A 343 -4.66 -3.93 25.81
C ARG A 343 -3.84 -2.76 26.35
N ILE A 344 -3.31 -1.93 25.47
CA ILE A 344 -2.55 -0.73 25.84
C ILE A 344 -3.36 0.51 25.48
N ASN A 345 -3.84 1.23 26.48
CA ASN A 345 -4.62 2.45 26.27
C ASN A 345 -3.72 3.62 25.85
N LEU A 346 -4.18 4.38 24.85
CA LEU A 346 -3.55 5.59 24.33
C LEU A 346 -4.10 6.82 25.07
N LYS A 347 -3.30 7.88 25.17
CA LYS A 347 -3.78 9.18 25.64
C LYS A 347 -4.45 9.91 24.48
N ILE A 348 -5.59 10.56 24.73
CA ILE A 348 -6.42 11.18 23.70
C ILE A 348 -6.54 12.66 23.97
N TYR A 349 -6.43 13.43 22.90
CA TYR A 349 -6.60 14.88 22.85
C TYR A 349 -7.54 15.19 21.68
N GLU A 350 -8.85 15.17 21.97
CA GLU A 350 -9.94 15.31 20.99
C GLU A 350 -9.82 14.38 19.78
N LYS A 351 -9.23 14.87 18.68
CA LYS A 351 -9.03 14.15 17.41
C LYS A 351 -7.65 13.52 17.27
N SER A 352 -6.81 13.60 18.28
CA SER A 352 -5.46 13.06 18.25
C SER A 352 -5.21 12.11 19.40
N PHE A 353 -4.30 11.17 19.21
CA PHE A 353 -3.87 10.26 20.26
C PHE A 353 -2.34 10.17 20.28
N ASN A 354 -1.78 9.93 21.47
CA ASN A 354 -0.36 9.65 21.62
C ASN A 354 -0.08 8.63 22.74
N LYS A 355 1.02 7.90 22.60
CA LYS A 355 1.59 7.07 23.66
C LYS A 355 3.06 6.77 23.38
N LYS A 356 3.90 6.90 24.40
CA LYS A 356 5.27 6.35 24.39
C LYS A 356 5.26 4.94 24.99
N ILE A 357 5.90 3.99 24.30
CA ILE A 357 6.00 2.59 24.69
C ILE A 357 7.47 2.17 24.57
N PHE A 358 7.96 1.44 25.57
CA PHE A 358 9.23 0.74 25.52
C PHE A 358 8.97 -0.69 25.07
N ILE A 359 9.69 -1.15 24.05
CA ILE A 359 9.46 -2.44 23.41
C ILE A 359 10.76 -3.23 23.45
N SER A 360 10.69 -4.42 24.04
CA SER A 360 11.82 -5.33 24.24
C SER A 360 11.70 -6.62 23.44
N ASP A 361 10.48 -6.96 23.03
CA ASP A 361 10.16 -8.14 22.22
C ASP A 361 9.35 -7.77 20.98
N GLU A 362 9.38 -8.65 19.98
CA GLU A 362 8.54 -8.51 18.79
C GLU A 362 7.07 -8.40 19.17
N MET A 363 6.37 -7.44 18.56
CA MET A 363 5.01 -7.09 18.97
C MET A 363 4.11 -6.90 17.75
N ILE A 364 3.05 -7.70 17.73
CA ILE A 364 1.96 -7.55 16.77
C ILE A 364 0.81 -6.83 17.46
N PHE A 365 0.32 -5.75 16.85
CA PHE A 365 -0.79 -4.99 17.40
C PHE A 365 -1.75 -4.47 16.33
N SER A 366 -2.99 -4.26 16.74
CA SER A 366 -4.02 -3.58 15.93
C SER A 366 -4.51 -2.34 16.68
N LEU A 367 -4.76 -1.26 15.92
CA LEU A 367 -5.18 0.01 16.48
C LEU A 367 -6.71 0.13 16.44
N HIS A 368 -7.31 0.24 17.62
CA HIS A 368 -8.75 0.38 17.78
C HIS A 368 -9.10 1.74 18.40
N CYS A 369 -10.19 2.33 17.95
CA CYS A 369 -10.73 3.55 18.55
C CYS A 369 -12.27 3.53 18.61
N LEU A 370 -12.79 4.26 19.59
CA LEU A 370 -14.21 4.54 19.80
C LEU A 370 -14.42 6.04 19.76
N ASP A 371 -15.40 6.49 18.98
CA ASP A 371 -15.82 7.88 18.98
C ASP A 371 -16.60 8.26 20.26
N LYS A 372 -17.06 9.51 20.35
CA LYS A 372 -17.88 9.98 21.48
C LYS A 372 -19.21 9.24 21.64
N GLU A 373 -19.74 8.63 20.59
CA GLU A 373 -20.96 7.83 20.59
C GLU A 373 -20.69 6.32 20.83
N LEU A 374 -19.45 5.96 21.16
CA LEU A 374 -18.99 4.57 21.36
C LEU A 374 -19.06 3.71 20.09
N ILE A 375 -18.92 4.32 18.91
CA ILE A 375 -18.87 3.65 17.62
C ILE A 375 -17.42 3.27 17.29
N PRO A 376 -17.15 1.99 16.96
CA PRO A 376 -15.80 1.53 16.63
C PRO A 376 -15.39 1.83 15.20
N ASN A 377 -14.08 2.00 14.99
CA ASN A 377 -13.48 2.02 13.67
C ASN A 377 -13.64 0.68 12.93
N LEU A 378 -13.73 0.75 11.61
CA LEU A 378 -13.87 -0.42 10.74
C LEU A 378 -12.49 -1.02 10.41
N ASN A 379 -12.38 -2.34 10.44
CA ASN A 379 -11.21 -3.10 9.96
C ASN A 379 -9.86 -2.53 10.43
N PRO A 380 -9.58 -2.58 11.75
CA PRO A 380 -8.34 -2.06 12.31
C PRO A 380 -7.14 -2.79 11.69
N LYS A 381 -6.24 -2.01 11.07
CA LYS A 381 -5.03 -2.55 10.46
C LYS A 381 -4.08 -3.13 11.51
N GLN A 382 -3.41 -4.21 11.12
CA GLN A 382 -2.43 -4.90 11.95
C GLN A 382 -1.01 -4.42 11.58
N TYR A 383 -0.25 -4.08 12.61
CA TYR A 383 1.15 -3.66 12.51
C TYR A 383 2.04 -4.67 13.22
N THR A 384 3.25 -4.87 12.69
CA THR A 384 4.26 -5.76 13.26
C THR A 384 5.51 -4.94 13.57
N LEU A 385 5.96 -5.00 14.83
CA LEU A 385 7.23 -4.43 15.28
C LEU A 385 8.25 -5.56 15.33
N ILE A 386 9.30 -5.43 14.52
CA ILE A 386 10.40 -6.38 14.45
C ILE A 386 11.60 -5.74 15.15
N ILE A 387 12.19 -6.47 16.10
CA ILE A 387 13.37 -6.00 16.81
C ILE A 387 14.62 -6.49 16.09
N LYS A 388 15.42 -5.54 15.63
CA LYS A 388 16.79 -5.81 15.19
C LYS A 388 17.66 -5.97 16.43
N LYS A 389 18.09 -7.21 16.68
CA LYS A 389 19.05 -7.54 17.73
C LYS A 389 20.43 -7.00 17.35
N ASP A 390 21.19 -6.66 18.39
CA ASP A 390 22.57 -6.24 18.28
C ASP A 390 23.48 -7.47 18.16
N ASN A 391 24.39 -7.44 17.19
CA ASN A 391 25.33 -8.53 16.94
C ASN A 391 26.65 -8.22 17.65
N PRO A 392 27.35 -9.26 18.13
CA PRO A 392 28.64 -9.05 18.77
C PRO A 392 29.70 -8.65 17.72
N PRO A 393 30.80 -7.99 18.13
CA PRO A 393 31.84 -7.54 17.22
C PRO A 393 32.45 -8.71 16.44
N ASN A 394 32.88 -8.49 15.21
CA ASN A 394 33.62 -9.48 14.43
C ASN A 394 35.09 -9.08 14.36
N ILE A 395 36.00 -10.01 14.68
CA ILE A 395 37.45 -9.77 14.71
C ILE A 395 38.11 -10.63 13.63
N SER A 396 38.79 -9.97 12.69
CA SER A 396 39.57 -10.62 11.65
C SER A 396 41.03 -10.20 11.77
N VAL A 397 41.90 -11.15 12.13
CA VAL A 397 43.34 -10.91 12.26
C VAL A 397 44.02 -11.22 10.94
N GLN A 398 44.79 -10.25 10.43
CA GLN A 398 45.57 -10.37 9.20
C GLN A 398 47.03 -10.73 9.47
N LYS A 399 47.59 -10.21 10.58
CA LYS A 399 48.93 -10.55 11.09
C LYS A 399 48.90 -10.56 12.63
N PRO A 400 49.62 -11.47 13.31
CA PRO A 400 50.39 -12.58 12.74
C PRO A 400 49.50 -13.70 12.18
N LEU A 401 50.11 -14.74 11.63
CA LEU A 401 49.41 -15.97 11.26
C LEU A 401 48.93 -16.71 12.52
N ASP A 402 48.09 -17.74 12.33
CA ASP A 402 47.56 -18.54 13.44
C ASP A 402 48.71 -19.19 14.25
N GLU A 403 49.83 -19.57 13.59
CA GLU A 403 51.09 -20.00 14.20
C GLU A 403 52.27 -19.20 13.58
N PHE A 404 53.22 -18.77 14.39
CA PHE A 404 54.41 -18.01 13.95
C PHE A 404 55.57 -18.15 14.96
N GLU A 405 56.78 -17.80 14.54
CA GLU A 405 57.96 -17.78 15.40
C GLU A 405 58.22 -16.39 15.98
N ILE A 406 58.62 -16.37 17.24
CA ILE A 406 59.04 -15.18 17.98
C ILE A 406 60.56 -15.12 17.92
N ASN A 407 61.10 -13.97 17.51
CA ASN A 407 62.52 -13.69 17.55
C ASN A 407 62.88 -12.84 18.79
N GLU A 408 64.17 -12.66 19.04
CA GLU A 408 64.67 -11.89 20.18
C GLU A 408 64.31 -10.40 20.18
N VAL A 409 63.83 -9.88 19.04
CA VAL A 409 63.32 -8.50 18.96
C VAL A 409 62.07 -8.33 19.85
N MET A 410 61.36 -9.42 20.18
CA MET A 410 60.23 -9.43 21.13
C MET A 410 59.13 -8.43 20.74
N ILE A 411 58.94 -8.21 19.43
CA ILE A 411 57.90 -7.33 18.88
C ILE A 411 57.01 -8.13 17.94
N ILE A 412 55.74 -8.28 18.30
CA ILE A 412 54.74 -8.97 17.47
C ILE A 412 53.90 -7.93 16.72
N PRO A 413 53.96 -7.86 15.38
CA PRO A 413 53.12 -6.96 14.60
C PRO A 413 51.68 -7.49 14.54
N ILE A 414 50.78 -6.82 15.24
CA ILE A 414 49.35 -7.14 15.26
C ILE A 414 48.62 -6.22 14.27
N ASN A 415 48.06 -6.83 13.23
CA ASN A 415 47.14 -6.18 12.32
C ASN A 415 45.80 -6.92 12.34
N ALA A 416 44.75 -6.28 12.87
CA ALA A 416 43.42 -6.85 12.97
C ALA A 416 42.33 -5.82 12.63
N ASN A 417 41.31 -6.26 11.91
CA ASN A 417 40.11 -5.48 11.64
C ASN A 417 38.99 -5.94 12.57
N ILE A 418 38.44 -5.00 13.31
CA ILE A 418 37.35 -5.23 14.26
C ILE A 418 36.15 -4.44 13.77
N ILE A 419 35.06 -5.14 13.46
CA ILE A 419 33.84 -4.58 12.86
C ILE A 419 32.66 -4.82 13.80
N ASP A 420 31.89 -3.78 14.06
CA ASP A 420 30.68 -3.84 14.88
C ASP A 420 29.54 -3.04 14.23
N ASP A 421 28.29 -3.42 14.54
CA ASP A 421 27.10 -2.77 13.99
C ASP A 421 26.90 -1.33 14.50
N TYR A 422 27.24 -1.09 15.78
CA TYR A 422 26.94 0.16 16.49
C TYR A 422 28.18 0.83 17.09
N GLY A 423 29.14 0.08 17.61
CA GLY A 423 30.44 0.61 17.99
C GLY A 423 31.21 -0.25 19.00
N ILE A 424 32.53 -0.15 18.91
CA ILE A 424 33.45 -0.83 19.82
C ILE A 424 33.75 0.06 21.02
N LYS A 425 33.70 -0.52 22.23
CA LYS A 425 33.97 0.19 23.50
C LYS A 425 35.43 0.04 23.94
N ASP A 426 35.90 -1.20 24.03
CA ASP A 426 37.25 -1.53 24.52
C ASP A 426 37.79 -2.77 23.79
N ILE A 427 39.11 -2.83 23.62
CA ILE A 427 39.83 -3.96 23.02
C ILE A 427 40.92 -4.41 24.01
N PHE A 428 41.05 -5.71 24.18
CA PHE A 428 42.05 -6.33 25.05
C PHE A 428 42.82 -7.41 24.30
N ILE A 429 44.08 -7.61 24.68
CA ILE A 429 44.86 -8.80 24.34
C ILE A 429 44.85 -9.67 25.59
N GLU A 430 44.23 -10.84 25.49
CA GLU A 430 44.33 -11.88 26.52
C GLU A 430 45.44 -12.85 26.10
N TYR A 431 46.47 -13.00 26.93
CA TYR A 431 47.62 -13.84 26.63
C TYR A 431 48.01 -14.75 27.79
N GLN A 432 48.69 -15.83 27.45
CA GLN A 432 49.22 -16.83 28.35
C GLN A 432 50.52 -17.38 27.78
N VAL A 433 51.53 -17.55 28.63
CA VAL A 433 52.77 -18.25 28.28
C VAL A 433 52.65 -19.69 28.74
N LEU A 434 52.96 -20.62 27.84
CA LEU A 434 53.00 -22.05 28.09
C LEU A 434 54.44 -22.54 27.88
N SER A 435 54.98 -23.22 28.88
CA SER A 435 56.29 -23.86 28.81
C SER A 435 56.09 -25.37 28.70
N GLU A 436 56.66 -25.99 27.67
CA GLU A 436 56.64 -27.45 27.52
C GLU A 436 57.54 -28.14 28.56
N ASP A 437 58.72 -27.55 28.82
CA ASP A 437 59.72 -28.07 29.77
C ASP A 437 59.27 -27.92 31.23
N PHE A 438 58.50 -26.87 31.52
CA PHE A 438 58.07 -26.54 32.89
C PHE A 438 56.56 -26.23 33.00
N PRO A 439 55.68 -27.24 32.84
CA PRO A 439 54.22 -27.03 32.85
C PRO A 439 53.68 -26.45 34.16
N GLU A 440 54.41 -26.63 35.27
CA GLU A 440 54.06 -26.11 36.60
C GLU A 440 54.18 -24.58 36.70
N PHE A 441 54.92 -23.94 35.79
CA PHE A 441 55.14 -22.49 35.74
C PHE A 441 54.23 -21.77 34.74
N ASN A 442 53.31 -22.50 34.10
CA ASN A 442 52.34 -21.94 33.16
C ASN A 442 51.55 -20.79 33.82
N GLN A 443 51.65 -19.61 33.23
CA GLN A 443 51.07 -18.41 33.83
C GLN A 443 49.55 -18.41 33.66
N ASN A 444 48.86 -17.83 34.64
CA ASN A 444 47.44 -17.50 34.47
C ASN A 444 47.28 -16.48 33.34
N LYS A 445 46.15 -16.57 32.63
CA LYS A 445 45.77 -15.62 31.59
C LYS A 445 45.82 -14.18 32.10
N LYS A 446 46.60 -13.33 31.41
CA LYS A 446 46.70 -11.89 31.67
C LYS A 446 45.97 -11.14 30.57
N ARG A 447 45.49 -9.93 30.91
CA ARG A 447 44.80 -9.04 29.97
C ARG A 447 45.50 -7.71 29.88
N GLN A 448 45.88 -7.32 28.68
CA GLN A 448 46.41 -6.01 28.36
C GLN A 448 45.35 -5.21 27.62
N LYS A 449 45.03 -4.01 28.12
CA LYS A 449 44.08 -3.10 27.47
C LYS A 449 44.78 -2.32 26.36
N ILE A 450 44.17 -2.28 25.17
CA ILE A 450 44.64 -1.42 24.08
C ILE A 450 43.92 -0.06 24.18
N ASN A 451 44.69 1.02 24.12
CA ASN A 451 44.14 2.37 24.14
C ASN A 451 43.57 2.74 22.75
N ILE A 452 42.25 2.85 22.67
CA ILE A 452 41.54 3.27 21.46
C ILE A 452 41.43 4.81 21.44
N ILE A 453 41.87 5.44 20.34
CA ILE A 453 41.86 6.91 20.18
C ILE A 453 40.41 7.45 20.12
N ASN A 454 39.51 6.74 19.41
CA ASN A 454 38.10 7.10 19.24
C ASN A 454 37.20 5.95 19.71
N LYS A 455 36.45 6.17 20.79
CA LYS A 455 35.43 5.21 21.27
C LYS A 455 34.19 5.24 20.38
N ASN A 456 33.45 4.12 20.29
CA ASN A 456 32.20 3.97 19.52
C ASN A 456 32.37 4.09 17.99
N ILE A 457 33.49 3.61 17.46
CA ILE A 457 33.68 3.44 16.02
C ILE A 457 33.16 2.07 15.58
N LYS A 458 32.53 2.02 14.41
CA LYS A 458 31.97 0.79 13.82
C LYS A 458 33.02 -0.12 13.19
N ASN A 459 34.14 0.47 12.76
CA ASN A 459 35.22 -0.27 12.15
C ASN A 459 36.53 0.27 12.71
N TYR A 460 37.32 -0.61 13.29
CA TYR A 460 38.63 -0.28 13.84
C TYR A 460 39.69 -1.19 13.25
N ASN A 461 40.65 -0.57 12.59
CA ASN A 461 41.84 -1.25 12.11
C ASN A 461 42.91 -1.09 13.20
N LEU A 462 43.13 -2.16 13.96
CA LEU A 462 44.19 -2.24 14.94
C LEU A 462 45.49 -2.52 14.18
N ASN A 463 46.41 -1.56 14.17
CA ASN A 463 47.78 -1.74 13.73
C ASN A 463 48.70 -1.38 14.89
N PHE A 464 49.26 -2.39 15.54
CA PHE A 464 49.98 -2.25 16.79
C PHE A 464 51.16 -3.22 16.84
N ASN A 465 52.35 -2.69 17.10
CA ASN A 465 53.53 -3.49 17.38
C ASN A 465 53.55 -3.80 18.87
N TRP A 466 53.24 -5.04 19.23
CA TRP A 466 53.17 -5.47 20.61
C TRP A 466 54.54 -5.85 21.13
N ASP A 467 55.10 -4.97 21.95
CA ASP A 467 56.32 -5.23 22.71
C ASP A 467 56.03 -6.21 23.85
N ILE A 468 56.60 -7.41 23.74
CA ILE A 468 56.46 -8.50 24.69
C ILE A 468 57.69 -8.66 25.61
N ASN A 469 58.65 -7.73 25.61
CA ASN A 469 59.82 -7.78 26.51
C ASN A 469 59.45 -7.85 28.00
N ASN A 470 58.29 -7.29 28.36
CA ASN A 470 57.78 -7.31 29.74
C ASN A 470 57.07 -8.63 30.10
N ILE A 471 56.91 -9.54 29.14
CA ILE A 471 56.36 -10.87 29.33
C ILE A 471 57.53 -11.80 29.59
N ALA A 472 57.49 -12.55 30.69
CA ALA A 472 58.52 -13.51 31.03
C ALA A 472 58.41 -14.78 30.17
N ILE A 473 58.63 -14.65 28.86
CA ILE A 473 58.80 -15.76 27.91
C ILE A 473 60.29 -16.14 27.85
N SER A 474 60.59 -17.42 27.72
CA SER A 474 61.94 -17.96 27.50
C SER A 474 61.99 -18.75 26.18
N MET A 475 63.19 -18.96 25.64
CA MET A 475 63.39 -19.84 24.48
C MET A 475 62.82 -21.24 24.79
N GLY A 476 62.04 -21.79 23.87
CA GLY A 476 61.27 -23.03 24.04
C GLY A 476 59.82 -22.84 24.51
N ASP A 477 59.44 -21.64 24.98
CA ASP A 477 58.06 -21.37 25.40
C ASP A 477 57.15 -20.96 24.22
N GLU A 478 55.85 -21.20 24.39
CA GLU A 478 54.79 -20.74 23.49
C GLU A 478 53.96 -19.61 24.10
N LEU A 479 53.78 -18.52 23.34
CA LEU A 479 52.87 -17.43 23.66
C LEU A 479 51.52 -17.64 22.97
N HIS A 480 50.52 -17.99 23.77
CA HIS A 480 49.14 -18.15 23.32
C HIS A 480 48.37 -16.86 23.60
N PHE A 481 47.86 -16.20 22.57
CA PHE A 481 47.06 -14.99 22.77
C PHE A 481 45.84 -14.89 21.86
N LYS A 482 44.88 -14.08 22.31
CA LYS A 482 43.65 -13.74 21.60
C LYS A 482 43.35 -12.27 21.76
N ILE A 483 42.70 -11.70 20.75
CA ILE A 483 42.16 -10.35 20.78
C ILE A 483 40.70 -10.45 21.21
N LEU A 484 40.34 -9.71 22.25
CA LEU A 484 38.99 -9.56 22.75
C LEU A 484 38.46 -8.17 22.38
N ALA A 485 37.30 -8.11 21.75
CA ALA A 485 36.59 -6.86 21.49
C ALA A 485 35.28 -6.83 22.30
N ILE A 486 35.04 -5.70 22.95
CA ILE A 486 33.81 -5.45 23.72
C ILE A 486 33.00 -4.39 22.99
N ASP A 487 31.73 -4.69 22.73
CA ASP A 487 30.78 -3.73 22.14
C ASP A 487 30.40 -2.61 23.12
N ASN A 488 29.61 -1.65 22.63
CA ASN A 488 29.06 -0.56 23.43
C ASN A 488 27.62 -0.80 23.90
N ASN A 489 27.12 -2.04 23.88
CA ASN A 489 25.72 -2.34 24.17
C ASN A 489 25.42 -2.30 25.67
N GLU A 490 24.85 -1.19 26.14
CA GLU A 490 24.53 -1.00 27.56
C GLU A 490 23.18 -1.61 27.99
N ILE A 491 22.33 -2.06 27.05
CA ILE A 491 20.95 -2.50 27.36
C ILE A 491 20.93 -3.94 27.84
N ASN A 492 21.58 -4.85 27.11
CA ASN A 492 21.62 -6.27 27.46
C ASN A 492 22.93 -6.67 28.17
N GLY A 493 23.81 -5.70 28.42
CA GLY A 493 25.20 -5.91 28.84
C GLY A 493 26.12 -6.01 27.62
N ASN A 494 27.36 -5.52 27.78
CA ASN A 494 28.28 -5.48 26.64
C ASN A 494 28.59 -6.91 26.17
N GLN A 495 28.44 -7.17 24.88
CA GLN A 495 28.83 -8.44 24.27
C GLN A 495 30.33 -8.47 24.03
N ILE A 496 30.91 -9.67 24.16
CA ILE A 496 32.35 -9.90 24.03
C ILE A 496 32.56 -10.88 22.87
N SER A 497 33.47 -10.53 21.98
CA SER A 497 33.95 -11.40 20.92
C SER A 497 35.42 -11.70 21.07
N GLU A 498 35.81 -12.91 20.70
CA GLU A 498 37.19 -13.37 20.71
C GLU A 498 37.67 -13.65 19.28
N SER A 499 38.93 -13.34 19.01
CA SER A 499 39.61 -13.80 17.79
C SER A 499 39.89 -15.30 17.86
N LYS A 500 40.39 -15.85 16.74
CA LYS A 500 41.12 -17.11 16.76
C LYS A 500 42.29 -17.04 17.75
N LEU A 501 42.72 -18.21 18.23
CA LEU A 501 43.92 -18.33 19.03
C LEU A 501 45.14 -18.18 18.12
N MET A 502 46.07 -17.31 18.50
CA MET A 502 47.39 -17.20 17.87
C MET A 502 48.43 -17.81 18.80
N ILE A 503 49.36 -18.57 18.21
CA ILE A 503 50.44 -19.25 18.91
C ILE A 503 51.77 -18.73 18.35
N GLY A 504 52.49 -17.98 19.17
CA GLY A 504 53.86 -17.57 18.87
C GLY A 504 54.83 -18.52 19.58
N LYS A 505 55.61 -19.30 18.84
CA LYS A 505 56.64 -20.19 19.41
C LYS A 505 57.94 -19.41 19.50
N PHE A 506 58.58 -19.39 20.66
CA PHE A 506 59.94 -18.87 20.76
C PHE A 506 60.89 -20.08 20.58
N PRO A 507 61.63 -20.19 19.47
CA PRO A 507 62.49 -21.35 19.24
C PRO A 507 63.42 -21.63 20.41
N SER A 508 63.70 -22.91 20.67
CA SER A 508 64.70 -23.27 21.65
C SER A 508 66.09 -22.96 21.11
N LEU A 509 67.02 -22.68 22.02
CA LEU A 509 68.42 -22.42 21.65
C LEU A 509 69.01 -23.61 20.87
N GLU A 510 68.70 -24.84 21.30
CA GLU A 510 69.09 -26.08 20.60
C GLU A 510 68.54 -26.15 19.17
N SER A 511 67.28 -25.78 18.96
CA SER A 511 66.68 -25.77 17.61
C SER A 511 67.37 -24.75 16.70
N LEU A 512 67.68 -23.56 17.22
CA LEU A 512 68.35 -22.52 16.45
C LEU A 512 69.77 -22.92 16.06
N PHE A 513 70.53 -23.53 16.97
CA PHE A 513 71.86 -24.03 16.67
C PHE A 513 71.83 -25.24 15.73
N SER A 514 70.89 -26.19 15.90
CA SER A 514 70.73 -27.32 14.96
C SER A 514 70.46 -26.86 13.53
N GLU A 515 69.62 -25.83 13.34
CA GLU A 515 69.38 -25.29 12.00
C GLU A 515 70.60 -24.63 11.38
N ILE A 516 71.48 -24.04 12.20
CA ILE A 516 72.74 -23.47 11.74
C ILE A 516 73.72 -24.61 11.40
N GLU A 517 73.81 -25.62 12.25
CA GLU A 517 74.66 -26.80 12.04
C GLU A 517 74.32 -27.56 10.75
N ASP A 518 73.03 -27.66 10.41
CA ASP A 518 72.59 -28.26 9.15
C ASP A 518 73.15 -27.47 7.95
N ILE A 519 73.08 -26.14 7.99
CA ILE A 519 73.63 -25.26 6.93
C ILE A 519 75.17 -25.35 6.90
N GLU A 520 75.82 -25.42 8.07
CA GLU A 520 77.26 -25.58 8.19
C GLU A 520 77.74 -26.92 7.60
N SER A 521 77.02 -28.01 7.89
CA SER A 521 77.29 -29.34 7.33
C SER A 521 77.14 -29.34 5.82
N ASP A 522 76.05 -28.76 5.30
CA ASP A 522 75.84 -28.62 3.85
C ASP A 522 76.98 -27.80 3.21
N THR A 523 77.43 -26.71 3.84
CA THR A 523 78.56 -25.92 3.36
C THR A 523 79.88 -26.69 3.39
N GLN A 524 80.12 -27.52 4.41
CA GLN A 524 81.32 -28.35 4.50
C GLN A 524 81.33 -29.44 3.43
N ASP A 525 80.19 -30.10 3.17
CA ASP A 525 80.05 -31.09 2.10
C ASP A 525 80.34 -30.45 0.72
N ILE A 526 79.83 -29.23 0.47
CA ILE A 526 80.14 -28.48 -0.77
C ILE A 526 81.65 -28.17 -0.87
N MET A 527 82.31 -27.80 0.23
CA MET A 527 83.75 -27.54 0.24
C MET A 527 84.58 -28.80 -0.07
N ASP A 528 84.21 -29.94 0.51
CA ASP A 528 84.86 -31.22 0.24
C ASP A 528 84.68 -31.64 -1.22
N ASP A 529 83.49 -31.44 -1.79
CA ASP A 529 83.20 -31.68 -3.20
C ASP A 529 84.06 -30.78 -4.12
N ILE A 530 84.16 -29.48 -3.81
CA ILE A 530 85.03 -28.54 -4.55
C ILE A 530 86.49 -29.02 -4.49
N ASN A 531 86.99 -29.40 -3.31
CA ASN A 531 88.38 -29.84 -3.15
C ASN A 531 88.67 -31.11 -3.96
N SER A 532 87.74 -32.08 -3.96
CA SER A 532 87.86 -33.29 -4.78
C SER A 532 87.91 -32.98 -6.28
N SER A 533 87.06 -32.05 -6.74
CA SER A 533 87.00 -31.62 -8.13
C SER A 533 88.30 -30.92 -8.55
N ILE A 534 88.88 -30.11 -7.67
CA ILE A 534 90.17 -29.44 -7.90
C ILE A 534 91.33 -30.44 -7.99
N GLU A 535 91.36 -31.45 -7.12
CA GLU A 535 92.36 -32.53 -7.20
C GLU A 535 92.26 -33.27 -8.54
N GLU A 536 91.04 -33.59 -9.00
CA GLU A 536 90.79 -34.24 -10.29
C GLU A 536 91.25 -33.37 -11.47
N ILE A 537 90.91 -32.07 -11.47
CA ILE A 537 91.37 -31.12 -12.49
C ILE A 537 92.90 -31.01 -12.48
N SER A 538 93.52 -30.89 -11.31
CA SER A 538 94.97 -30.74 -11.14
C SER A 538 95.73 -31.97 -11.66
N GLU A 539 95.25 -33.18 -11.34
CA GLU A 539 95.80 -34.42 -11.88
C GLU A 539 95.63 -34.48 -13.41
N MET A 540 94.46 -34.07 -13.91
CA MET A 540 94.17 -34.03 -15.34
C MET A 540 95.07 -33.05 -16.09
N THR A 541 95.26 -31.82 -15.60
CA THR A 541 96.07 -30.78 -16.22
C THR A 541 97.56 -31.11 -16.20
N GLU A 542 98.07 -31.69 -15.11
CA GLU A 542 99.47 -32.11 -15.01
C GLU A 542 99.75 -33.31 -15.93
N ASN A 543 98.81 -34.26 -16.05
CA ASN A 543 98.90 -35.35 -17.02
C ASN A 543 98.94 -34.82 -18.46
N LEU A 544 98.05 -33.88 -18.80
CA LEU A 544 98.03 -33.24 -20.12
C LEU A 544 99.36 -32.52 -20.41
N LYS A 545 99.88 -31.73 -19.47
CA LYS A 545 101.16 -31.04 -19.59
C LYS A 545 102.33 -31.98 -19.93
N MET A 546 102.29 -33.21 -19.44
CA MET A 546 103.30 -34.24 -19.72
C MET A 546 103.08 -34.98 -21.05
N GLU A 547 101.87 -34.97 -21.61
CA GLU A 547 101.48 -35.62 -22.86
C GLU A 547 101.66 -34.70 -24.08
N PHE A 548 101.28 -33.43 -23.97
CA PHE A 548 101.29 -32.45 -25.07
C PHE A 548 102.64 -32.27 -25.79
N PRO A 549 103.81 -32.23 -25.10
CA PRO A 549 105.11 -32.11 -25.77
C PRO A 549 105.54 -33.36 -26.57
N LYS A 550 104.84 -34.49 -26.42
CA LYS A 550 105.17 -35.78 -27.05
C LYS A 550 104.35 -36.06 -28.32
N SER A 551 103.32 -35.25 -28.60
CA SER A 551 102.41 -35.39 -29.75
C SER A 551 102.67 -34.32 -30.80
N GLU A 552 102.68 -34.71 -32.09
CA GLU A 552 102.86 -33.77 -33.22
C GLU A 552 101.56 -32.99 -33.57
N GLU A 553 100.39 -33.47 -33.13
CA GLU A 553 99.06 -32.82 -33.28
C GLU A 553 98.18 -33.10 -32.04
N THR A 554 97.22 -32.21 -31.76
CA THR A 554 96.19 -32.41 -30.71
C THR A 554 95.22 -33.52 -31.09
N ASN A 555 94.98 -34.47 -30.16
CA ASN A 555 93.93 -35.47 -30.32
C ASN A 555 92.60 -34.97 -29.72
N TRP A 556 91.46 -35.37 -30.30
CA TRP A 556 90.10 -35.03 -29.81
C TRP A 556 89.91 -35.37 -28.32
N GLU A 557 90.55 -36.44 -27.84
CA GLU A 557 90.53 -36.84 -26.44
C GLU A 557 91.19 -35.80 -25.50
N GLN A 558 92.22 -35.08 -25.96
CA GLN A 558 92.90 -34.05 -25.17
C GLN A 558 92.09 -32.74 -25.14
N GLU A 559 91.43 -32.38 -26.26
CA GLU A 559 90.52 -31.23 -26.31
C GLU A 559 89.33 -31.44 -25.38
N LYS A 560 88.74 -32.64 -25.41
CA LYS A 560 87.62 -32.99 -24.54
C LYS A 560 88.01 -32.90 -23.05
N LYS A 561 89.19 -33.39 -22.68
CA LYS A 561 89.66 -33.30 -21.28
C LYS A 561 89.74 -31.85 -20.77
N ILE A 562 90.15 -30.91 -21.62
CA ILE A 562 90.21 -29.48 -21.25
C ILE A 562 88.80 -28.85 -21.22
N GLU A 563 87.90 -29.30 -22.10
CA GLU A 563 86.49 -28.88 -22.06
C GLU A 563 85.80 -29.36 -20.78
N ASP A 564 86.00 -30.63 -20.41
CA ASP A 564 85.50 -31.22 -19.16
C ASP A 564 86.03 -30.42 -17.94
N SER A 565 87.31 -30.03 -17.91
CA SER A 565 87.84 -29.18 -16.81
C SER A 565 87.24 -27.77 -16.76
N PHE A 566 86.82 -27.21 -17.90
CA PHE A 566 86.12 -25.92 -17.90
C PHE A 566 84.70 -26.05 -17.37
N GLU A 567 84.00 -27.14 -17.69
CA GLU A 567 82.67 -27.44 -17.14
C GLU A 567 82.73 -27.63 -15.62
N GLU A 568 83.74 -28.35 -15.10
CA GLU A 568 83.94 -28.52 -13.65
C GLU A 568 84.25 -27.19 -12.95
N ILE A 569 85.01 -26.28 -13.58
CA ILE A 569 85.24 -24.92 -13.03
C ILE A 569 83.94 -24.09 -13.00
N GLU A 570 83.05 -24.23 -13.98
CA GLU A 570 81.73 -23.60 -13.96
C GLU A 570 80.84 -24.17 -12.84
N GLU A 571 80.93 -25.48 -12.56
CA GLU A 571 80.22 -26.13 -11.45
C GLU A 571 80.74 -25.65 -10.09
N ILE A 572 82.07 -25.59 -9.91
CA ILE A 572 82.70 -25.01 -8.72
C ILE A 572 82.24 -23.56 -8.50
N SER A 573 82.12 -22.76 -9.56
CA SER A 573 81.59 -21.39 -9.44
C SER A 573 80.15 -21.36 -8.92
N SER A 574 79.29 -22.29 -9.34
CA SER A 574 77.92 -22.39 -8.82
C SER A 574 77.88 -22.84 -7.37
N GLN A 575 78.80 -23.72 -6.97
CA GLN A 575 78.95 -24.18 -5.59
C GLN A 575 79.44 -23.06 -4.67
N ILE A 576 80.36 -22.20 -5.14
CA ILE A 576 80.79 -20.98 -4.42
C ILE A 576 79.61 -20.02 -4.18
N ASP A 577 78.73 -19.82 -5.18
CA ASP A 577 77.50 -19.03 -5.03
C ASP A 577 76.51 -19.63 -4.01
N GLU A 578 76.54 -20.95 -3.80
CA GLU A 578 75.73 -21.64 -2.80
C GLU A 578 76.32 -21.47 -1.39
N ILE A 579 77.64 -21.60 -1.26
CA ILE A 579 78.37 -21.25 -0.02
C ILE A 579 78.05 -19.81 0.39
N GLU A 580 78.09 -18.85 -0.54
CA GLU A 580 77.76 -17.44 -0.25
C GLU A 580 76.37 -17.30 0.39
N LYS A 581 75.35 -17.95 -0.18
CA LYS A 581 73.98 -17.92 0.34
C LYS A 581 73.85 -18.57 1.71
N ASN A 582 74.52 -19.71 1.91
CA ASN A 582 74.53 -20.41 3.19
C ASN A 582 75.12 -19.53 4.30
N ILE A 583 76.24 -18.86 4.02
CA ILE A 583 76.86 -17.91 4.96
C ILE A 583 75.95 -16.71 5.24
N GLU A 584 75.29 -16.15 4.22
CA GLU A 584 74.29 -15.08 4.44
C GLU A 584 73.13 -15.53 5.33
N GLU A 585 72.64 -16.75 5.14
CA GLU A 585 71.58 -17.33 5.96
C GLU A 585 72.03 -17.54 7.41
N ILE A 586 73.23 -18.06 7.63
CA ILE A 586 73.85 -18.21 8.95
C ILE A 586 73.95 -16.85 9.65
N ILE A 587 74.51 -15.83 8.98
CA ILE A 587 74.65 -14.47 9.53
C ILE A 587 73.29 -13.88 9.86
N LYS A 588 72.28 -14.08 9.01
CA LYS A 588 70.93 -13.57 9.23
C LYS A 588 70.27 -14.23 10.44
N LYS A 589 70.28 -15.58 10.51
CA LYS A 589 69.70 -16.33 11.65
C LYS A 589 70.39 -16.00 12.95
N ALA A 590 71.71 -15.85 12.92
CA ALA A 590 72.50 -15.45 14.08
C ALA A 590 72.16 -14.03 14.55
N ASN A 591 72.00 -13.07 13.64
CA ASN A 591 71.65 -11.68 13.98
C ASN A 591 70.21 -11.53 14.49
N GLU A 592 69.24 -12.20 13.86
CA GLU A 592 67.82 -12.13 14.26
C GLU A 592 67.58 -12.66 15.67
N ASN A 593 68.43 -13.59 16.12
CA ASN A 593 68.32 -14.27 17.42
C ASN A 593 69.51 -14.01 18.35
N GLN A 594 70.41 -13.07 18.00
CA GLN A 594 71.63 -12.69 18.74
C GLN A 594 72.49 -13.88 19.22
N LEU A 595 72.63 -14.90 18.38
CA LEU A 595 73.32 -16.15 18.74
C LEU A 595 74.84 -16.01 18.72
N PHE A 596 75.37 -15.11 17.89
CA PHE A 596 76.79 -14.91 17.68
C PHE A 596 77.27 -13.57 18.23
N ASP A 597 78.52 -13.54 18.70
CA ASP A 597 79.16 -12.27 19.00
C ASP A 597 79.51 -11.53 17.70
N ASN A 598 79.71 -10.22 17.80
CA ASN A 598 80.04 -9.40 16.62
C ASN A 598 81.37 -9.84 15.98
N GLN A 599 82.29 -10.45 16.75
CA GLN A 599 83.59 -10.88 16.23
C GLN A 599 83.46 -12.09 15.31
N LEU A 600 82.57 -13.03 15.63
CA LEU A 600 82.27 -14.19 14.81
C LEU A 600 81.46 -13.81 13.57
N ILE A 601 80.53 -12.86 13.69
CA ILE A 601 79.81 -12.30 12.53
C ILE A 601 80.80 -11.64 11.55
N ASP A 602 81.71 -10.80 12.04
CA ASP A 602 82.75 -10.18 11.22
C ASP A 602 83.64 -11.22 10.51
N LYS A 603 83.86 -12.40 11.11
CA LYS A 603 84.63 -13.50 10.50
C LYS A 603 83.87 -14.18 9.38
N PHE A 604 82.58 -14.47 9.57
CA PHE A 604 81.72 -15.02 8.51
C PHE A 604 81.57 -14.02 7.34
N GLU A 605 81.36 -12.73 7.63
CA GLU A 605 81.33 -11.69 6.57
C GLU A 605 82.67 -11.59 5.83
N LYS A 606 83.80 -11.63 6.55
CA LYS A 606 85.13 -11.61 5.92
C LYS A 606 85.35 -12.86 5.07
N PHE A 607 84.93 -14.02 5.54
CA PHE A 607 84.99 -15.27 4.78
C PHE A 607 84.15 -15.18 3.50
N GLN A 608 82.91 -14.68 3.57
CA GLN A 608 82.04 -14.45 2.41
C GLN A 608 82.73 -13.57 1.34
N ASN A 609 83.38 -12.48 1.75
CA ASN A 609 84.10 -11.62 0.82
C ASN A 609 85.32 -12.33 0.19
N LEU A 610 86.06 -13.12 0.97
CA LEU A 610 87.25 -13.82 0.49
C LEU A 610 86.90 -14.96 -0.48
N ILE A 611 85.85 -15.73 -0.20
CA ILE A 611 85.41 -16.82 -1.06
C ILE A 611 84.82 -16.28 -2.38
N GLN A 612 84.16 -15.12 -2.37
CA GLN A 612 83.70 -14.47 -3.59
C GLN A 612 84.87 -14.02 -4.50
N GLU A 613 85.99 -13.62 -3.91
CA GLU A 613 87.20 -13.21 -4.63
C GLU A 613 88.09 -14.41 -5.04
N VAL A 614 87.77 -15.64 -4.64
CA VAL A 614 88.62 -16.83 -4.89
C VAL A 614 88.70 -17.17 -6.38
N MET A 615 87.62 -16.96 -7.12
CA MET A 615 87.59 -17.04 -8.58
C MET A 615 88.27 -15.81 -9.18
N SER A 616 89.60 -15.85 -9.22
CA SER A 616 90.42 -14.72 -9.65
C SER A 616 90.28 -14.44 -11.15
N GLN A 617 90.40 -13.15 -11.52
CA GLN A 617 90.41 -12.71 -12.91
C GLN A 617 91.55 -13.39 -13.69
N GLU A 618 92.65 -13.68 -13.01
CA GLU A 618 93.84 -14.37 -13.51
C GLU A 618 93.55 -15.81 -13.95
N LEU A 619 92.75 -16.57 -13.17
CA LEU A 619 92.34 -17.94 -13.55
C LEU A 619 91.45 -17.93 -14.80
N PHE A 620 90.50 -16.99 -14.88
CA PHE A 620 89.63 -16.84 -16.04
C PHE A 620 90.39 -16.40 -17.30
N GLU A 621 91.38 -15.53 -17.15
CA GLU A 621 92.28 -15.13 -18.24
C GLU A 621 93.10 -16.33 -18.74
N ALA A 622 93.68 -17.13 -17.84
CA ALA A 622 94.41 -18.33 -18.19
C ALA A 622 93.54 -19.37 -18.92
N MET A 623 92.28 -19.52 -18.48
CA MET A 623 91.27 -20.37 -19.14
C MET A 623 90.99 -19.91 -20.58
N GLN A 624 90.80 -18.60 -20.79
CA GLN A 624 90.57 -18.03 -22.13
C GLN A 624 91.79 -18.13 -23.04
N GLU A 625 92.99 -17.91 -22.50
CA GLU A 625 94.24 -18.09 -23.23
C GLU A 625 94.41 -19.53 -23.70
N LEU A 626 94.16 -20.51 -22.83
CA LEU A 626 94.20 -21.93 -23.17
C LEU A 626 93.15 -22.29 -24.22
N GLN A 627 91.90 -21.82 -24.06
CA GLN A 627 90.83 -22.04 -25.05
C GLN A 627 91.17 -21.44 -26.43
N ASN A 628 91.78 -20.26 -26.47
CA ASN A 628 92.21 -19.61 -27.70
C ASN A 628 93.43 -20.30 -28.33
N ALA A 629 94.36 -20.81 -27.52
CA ALA A 629 95.51 -21.57 -27.99
C ALA A 629 95.06 -22.89 -28.66
N LEU A 630 94.10 -23.60 -28.05
CA LEU A 630 93.48 -24.82 -28.62
C LEU A 630 92.81 -24.54 -29.96
N LYS A 631 91.98 -23.49 -30.06
CA LYS A 631 91.30 -23.09 -31.31
C LYS A 631 92.25 -22.76 -32.47
N ASN A 632 93.42 -22.19 -32.16
CA ASN A 632 94.40 -21.77 -33.15
C ASN A 632 95.40 -22.89 -33.52
N MET A 633 95.35 -24.06 -32.86
CA MET A 633 96.21 -25.23 -33.09
C MET A 633 97.72 -24.91 -33.08
N ASP A 634 98.15 -23.97 -32.24
CA ASP A 634 99.57 -23.57 -32.10
C ASP A 634 100.20 -24.28 -30.89
N MET A 635 100.90 -25.40 -31.13
CA MET A 635 101.42 -26.28 -30.09
C MET A 635 102.34 -25.59 -29.08
N ASN A 636 103.12 -24.59 -29.50
CA ASN A 636 103.99 -23.84 -28.59
C ASN A 636 103.17 -22.97 -27.63
N LYS A 637 102.10 -22.34 -28.14
CA LYS A 637 101.20 -21.52 -27.33
C LYS A 637 100.28 -22.35 -26.45
N ILE A 638 99.87 -23.55 -26.89
CA ILE A 638 99.08 -24.46 -26.06
C ILE A 638 99.90 -24.89 -24.84
N SER A 639 101.18 -25.24 -25.03
CA SER A 639 102.04 -25.61 -23.90
C SER A 639 102.25 -24.46 -22.91
N GLU A 640 102.43 -23.24 -23.40
CA GLU A 640 102.60 -22.04 -22.56
C GLU A 640 101.30 -21.69 -21.82
N ALA A 641 100.15 -21.72 -22.51
CA ALA A 641 98.85 -21.45 -21.91
C ALA A 641 98.41 -22.54 -20.91
N LEU A 642 98.77 -23.80 -21.16
CA LEU A 642 98.50 -24.91 -20.23
C LEU A 642 99.36 -24.82 -18.98
N GLU A 643 100.63 -24.41 -19.11
CA GLU A 643 101.51 -24.14 -17.96
C GLU A 643 100.98 -22.96 -17.13
N ASN A 644 100.51 -21.89 -17.78
CA ASN A 644 99.89 -20.75 -17.12
C ASN A 644 98.58 -21.15 -16.41
N TYR A 645 97.71 -21.92 -17.08
CA TYR A 645 96.46 -22.42 -16.49
C TYR A 645 96.73 -23.32 -15.28
N ASN A 646 97.66 -24.28 -15.38
CA ASN A 646 98.04 -25.15 -14.26
C ASN A 646 98.60 -24.34 -13.08
N PHE A 647 99.44 -23.33 -13.34
CA PHE A 647 99.97 -22.47 -12.29
C PHE A 647 98.86 -21.68 -11.57
N ASN A 648 97.92 -21.09 -12.30
CA ASN A 648 96.80 -20.35 -11.70
C ASN A 648 95.83 -21.31 -10.97
N MET A 649 95.64 -22.52 -11.48
CA MET A 649 94.86 -23.56 -10.82
C MET A 649 95.48 -23.99 -9.49
N GLU A 650 96.80 -24.19 -9.44
CA GLU A 650 97.52 -24.46 -8.17
C GLU A 650 97.45 -23.28 -7.18
N GLN A 651 97.28 -22.04 -7.65
CA GLN A 651 97.05 -20.90 -6.75
C GLN A 651 95.63 -20.90 -6.21
N PHE A 652 94.66 -21.22 -7.07
CA PHE A 652 93.25 -21.33 -6.71
C PHE A 652 93.03 -22.42 -5.64
N GLU A 653 93.59 -23.61 -5.83
CA GLU A 653 93.61 -24.71 -4.85
C GLU A 653 94.14 -24.24 -3.49
N LYS A 654 95.34 -23.63 -3.46
CA LYS A 654 95.96 -23.13 -2.22
C LYS A 654 95.14 -22.03 -1.52
N GLN A 655 94.41 -21.22 -2.26
CA GLN A 655 93.54 -20.19 -1.69
C GLN A 655 92.28 -20.80 -1.09
N LEU A 656 91.67 -21.77 -1.77
CA LEU A 656 90.53 -22.51 -1.26
C LEU A 656 90.87 -23.31 -0.01
N ASP A 657 92.01 -24.00 0.03
CA ASP A 657 92.50 -24.68 1.24
C ASP A 657 92.57 -23.73 2.45
N GLN A 658 93.15 -22.54 2.25
CA GLN A 658 93.25 -21.52 3.29
C GLN A 658 91.87 -21.04 3.75
N TYR A 659 90.92 -20.93 2.82
CA TYR A 659 89.57 -20.50 3.13
C TYR A 659 88.76 -21.59 3.83
N MET A 660 88.93 -22.86 3.46
CA MET A 660 88.39 -24.01 4.20
C MET A 660 88.91 -24.03 5.64
N GLU A 661 90.22 -23.87 5.84
CA GLU A 661 90.82 -23.78 7.19
C GLU A 661 90.23 -22.59 8.00
N MET A 662 89.99 -21.45 7.35
CA MET A 662 89.36 -20.30 7.98
C MET A 662 87.90 -20.57 8.38
N PHE A 663 87.15 -21.28 7.55
CA PHE A 663 85.78 -21.68 7.83
C PHE A 663 85.73 -22.69 8.98
N GLU A 664 86.55 -23.75 8.95
CA GLU A 664 86.67 -24.72 10.05
C GLU A 664 87.03 -24.03 11.38
N MET A 665 87.93 -23.05 11.35
CA MET A 665 88.28 -22.27 12.53
C MET A 665 87.09 -21.44 13.06
N ALA A 666 86.29 -20.87 12.15
CA ALA A 666 85.07 -20.16 12.52
C ALA A 666 84.02 -21.11 13.11
N LEU A 667 83.85 -22.32 12.56
CA LEU A 667 82.99 -23.37 13.12
C LEU A 667 83.42 -23.77 14.54
N ALA A 668 84.72 -23.97 14.74
CA ALA A 668 85.25 -24.30 16.07
C ALA A 668 84.97 -23.20 17.10
N GLU A 669 85.04 -21.93 16.69
CA GLU A 669 84.72 -20.77 17.52
C GLU A 669 83.21 -20.61 17.75
N GLN A 670 82.40 -20.86 16.72
CA GLN A 670 80.95 -20.93 16.81
C GLN A 670 80.52 -21.96 17.86
N LYS A 671 81.09 -23.17 17.86
CA LYS A 671 80.79 -24.21 18.86
C LYS A 671 81.15 -23.79 20.28
N LEU A 672 82.23 -23.04 20.45
CA LEU A 672 82.58 -22.48 21.76
C LEU A 672 81.57 -21.42 22.20
N ASN A 673 81.08 -20.61 21.26
CA ASN A 673 80.06 -19.60 21.53
C ASN A 673 78.70 -20.24 21.85
N GLU A 674 78.30 -21.28 21.13
CA GLU A 674 77.12 -22.09 21.42
C GLU A 674 77.14 -22.60 22.86
N LEU A 675 78.25 -23.18 23.32
CA LEU A 675 78.40 -23.63 24.70
C LEU A 675 78.28 -22.48 25.70
N SER A 676 78.82 -21.31 25.37
CA SER A 676 78.71 -20.10 26.19
C SER A 676 77.25 -19.67 26.33
N GLU A 677 76.53 -19.56 25.21
CA GLU A 677 75.12 -19.17 25.16
C GLU A 677 74.20 -20.19 25.83
N GLN A 678 74.46 -21.49 25.67
CA GLN A 678 73.76 -22.55 26.41
C GLN A 678 73.92 -22.38 27.92
N ILE A 679 75.14 -22.09 28.40
CA ILE A 679 75.41 -21.85 29.82
C ILE A 679 74.69 -20.59 30.31
N GLU A 680 74.74 -19.49 29.54
CA GLU A 680 74.01 -18.26 29.88
C GLU A 680 72.50 -18.47 29.95
N ASN A 681 71.93 -19.19 28.99
CA ASN A 681 70.50 -19.50 28.94
C ASN A 681 70.08 -20.38 30.13
N MET A 682 70.87 -21.39 30.50
CA MET A 682 70.63 -22.18 31.72
C MET A 682 70.67 -21.32 32.99
N ILE A 683 71.60 -20.36 33.08
CA ILE A 683 71.67 -19.42 34.21
C ILE A 683 70.43 -18.52 34.22
N LYS A 684 70.02 -17.94 33.09
CA LYS A 684 68.82 -17.09 32.96
C LYS A 684 67.54 -17.85 33.35
N ASN A 685 67.40 -19.10 32.92
CA ASN A 685 66.24 -19.94 33.23
C ASN A 685 66.20 -20.40 34.69
N SER A 686 67.36 -20.62 35.33
CA SER A 686 67.41 -20.99 36.76
C SER A 686 67.20 -19.83 37.75
N LEU A 687 67.25 -18.59 37.28
CA LEU A 687 67.05 -17.36 38.07
C LEU A 687 65.60 -16.84 38.02
N LYS A 688 64.74 -17.37 37.13
CA LYS A 688 63.29 -17.13 37.09
C LYS A 688 62.56 -18.08 38.05
#